data_AF-A0A8R2JUU6-F1
#
_entry.id   AF-A0A8R2JUU6-F1
#
_cell.length_a   1.000
_cell.length_b   1.000
_cell.length_c   1.000
_cell.angle_alpha   90.00
_cell.angle_beta   90.00
_cell.angle_gamma   90.00
#
_symmetry.space_group_name_H-M   'P 1'
#
loop_
_entity.id
_entity.type
_entity.pdbx_description
1 polymer ?
#
loop_
_entity_poly.entity_id
_entity_poly.type
_entity_poly.pdbx_seq_one_letter_code
_entity_poly.pdbx_strand_id
1 'polypeptide(L)'
;MDWISKARFLQPPIDQAEMVDQITSHFTFNISIALRGLRITTTNELVQQLSHIQQAHSPPNNQNAPSYQNQNNQNRNSFNNSSGPNQQNRTVQNWHEKWRSTHLGPRTGQGVIMKLKEKKETYNENGVFIFIQDNPFAVLILTPIMLRAHDLPLAKDIVFVDSTSSCDPENHCITFLLTPCAAGAAPLGVLITKGQSEESYKAGFLLIKNNVQNAFGGKGFPTIFLTDNSDAEINALKAVWPNSKSLLCIFHVLQAVWRWLWDGKNNINKEDRQPMMQSFRKMLYAETVEEAYAAFEVTLEIGKRWCLAWRDHTNRGHHTNNFSEVSVRIFKENVLCRVKAYNVVSIVDFCCTKLEDYYRRKFQEFSNDRNPTARKYFEKIIKLCDYASKDKIYVENEEYYVPSEENKQLMYCVEPTIGICSCKVGIHGKFCKHQGIVYKYFNKIGVNFPPVTIEDKYLIAKLALGEKVPNKTFYEGLLPTEVVHTQSPISHDIHQDSNKKSSTESMHIVKEHNPNLEKQDCLSILDDITQKLSNNVIKYGESTYENLLKFKNRLDKIHTEGQFNTFLATAGTSSLSLRHRDVASIKVQPTTIARRRPGITRGSKRLLAGRPATSDSNRPKKKPRNLLHNIKNCVTNAKSH
;
A
#
# COMPACT_ATOMS: atom_id res chain seq x y z
N MET A 1 -31.36 17.18 27.18
CA MET A 1 -31.20 18.17 26.09
C MET A 1 -30.50 19.42 26.59
N ASP A 2 -30.97 20.04 27.67
CA ASP A 2 -30.40 21.28 28.22
C ASP A 2 -28.93 21.15 28.68
N TRP A 3 -28.53 19.99 29.21
CA TRP A 3 -27.14 19.70 29.61
C TRP A 3 -26.18 19.54 28.40
N ILE A 4 -26.66 19.05 27.26
CA ILE A 4 -25.86 18.92 26.02
C ILE A 4 -25.55 20.29 25.43
N SER A 5 -26.52 21.22 25.49
CA SER A 5 -26.32 22.63 25.10
C SER A 5 -25.35 23.38 26.03
N LYS A 6 -25.15 22.90 27.26
CA LYS A 6 -24.19 23.44 28.22
C LYS A 6 -22.78 22.83 28.08
N ALA A 7 -22.64 21.67 27.46
CA ALA A 7 -21.35 20.98 27.25
C ALA A 7 -20.37 21.78 26.37
N ARG A 8 -20.86 22.66 25.50
CA ARG A 8 -20.03 23.57 24.68
C ARG A 8 -19.29 24.66 25.48
N PHE A 9 -19.60 24.82 26.76
CA PHE A 9 -18.95 25.78 27.66
C PHE A 9 -17.97 25.11 28.64
N LEU A 10 -17.65 23.82 28.45
CA LEU A 10 -16.68 23.11 29.27
C LEU A 10 -15.26 23.69 29.06
N GLN A 11 -14.51 23.82 30.15
CA GLN A 11 -13.10 24.21 30.13
C GLN A 11 -12.23 23.02 30.62
N PRO A 12 -11.19 22.61 29.87
CA PRO A 12 -10.79 23.14 28.55
C PRO A 12 -11.77 22.76 27.42
N PRO A 13 -11.84 23.55 26.33
CA PRO A 13 -12.75 23.28 25.23
C PRO A 13 -12.38 21.97 24.51
N ILE A 14 -13.35 21.06 24.40
CA ILE A 14 -13.23 19.77 23.70
C ILE A 14 -13.60 19.98 22.22
N ASP A 15 -12.89 19.33 21.30
CA ASP A 15 -13.23 19.31 19.88
C ASP A 15 -14.68 18.84 19.65
N GLN A 16 -15.40 19.47 18.73
CA GLN A 16 -16.84 19.20 18.52
C GLN A 16 -17.11 17.76 18.09
N ALA A 17 -16.25 17.15 17.28
CA ALA A 17 -16.42 15.78 16.84
C ALA A 17 -16.13 14.78 17.97
N GLU A 18 -15.10 15.07 18.79
CA GLU A 18 -14.78 14.27 19.98
C GLU A 18 -15.90 14.36 21.02
N MET A 19 -16.42 15.57 21.27
CA MET A 19 -17.54 15.80 22.19
C MET A 19 -18.81 15.09 21.71
N VAL A 20 -19.11 15.12 20.40
CA VAL A 20 -20.24 14.38 19.83
C VAL A 20 -20.08 12.87 20.02
N ASP A 21 -18.89 12.31 19.81
CA ASP A 21 -18.67 10.86 20.00
C ASP A 21 -18.79 10.45 21.48
N GLN A 22 -18.25 11.27 22.40
CA GLN A 22 -18.40 11.07 23.85
C GLN A 22 -19.87 11.11 24.26
N ILE A 23 -20.63 12.15 23.86
CA ILE A 23 -22.06 12.26 24.18
C ILE A 23 -22.85 11.11 23.56
N THR A 24 -22.52 10.70 22.34
CA THR A 24 -23.18 9.59 21.64
C THR A 24 -22.90 8.23 22.32
N SER A 25 -21.79 8.10 23.04
CA SER A 25 -21.44 6.89 23.79
C SER A 25 -22.29 6.67 25.05
N HIS A 26 -22.93 7.71 25.59
CA HIS A 26 -23.82 7.63 26.75
C HIS A 26 -25.23 7.12 26.42
N PHE A 27 -25.59 7.01 25.14
CA PHE A 27 -26.86 6.43 24.71
C PHE A 27 -26.78 4.90 24.60
N THR A 28 -27.93 4.24 24.64
CA THR A 28 -27.99 2.78 24.44
C THR A 28 -27.31 2.38 23.13
N PHE A 29 -26.71 1.19 23.10
CA PHE A 29 -25.91 0.70 21.96
C PHE A 29 -26.60 0.90 20.60
N ASN A 30 -27.90 0.65 20.52
CA ASN A 30 -28.67 0.83 19.28
C ASN A 30 -28.81 2.30 18.86
N ILE A 31 -29.06 3.20 19.81
CA ILE A 31 -29.16 4.65 19.55
C ILE A 31 -27.78 5.21 19.21
N SER A 32 -26.74 4.78 19.94
CA SER A 32 -25.35 5.18 19.69
C SER A 32 -24.88 4.79 18.28
N ILE A 33 -25.18 3.56 17.83
CA ILE A 33 -24.87 3.12 16.46
C ILE A 33 -25.65 3.92 15.41
N ALA A 34 -26.93 4.18 15.65
CA ALA A 34 -27.76 4.95 14.73
C ALA A 34 -27.22 6.38 14.56
N LEU A 35 -26.92 7.06 15.67
CA LEU A 35 -26.36 8.41 15.68
C LEU A 35 -24.97 8.47 15.02
N ARG A 36 -24.09 7.48 15.29
CA ARG A 36 -22.79 7.37 14.61
C ARG A 36 -22.92 7.12 13.10
N GLY A 37 -23.95 6.39 12.69
CA GLY A 37 -24.26 6.16 11.27
C GLY A 37 -24.63 7.43 10.50
N LEU A 38 -25.12 8.46 11.20
CA LEU A 38 -25.50 9.75 10.62
C LEU A 38 -24.32 10.71 10.43
N ARG A 39 -23.11 10.35 10.89
CA ARG A 39 -21.87 11.16 10.78
C ARG A 39 -22.04 12.60 11.26
N ILE A 40 -22.74 12.77 12.37
CA ILE A 40 -22.96 14.07 13.03
C ILE A 40 -21.61 14.61 13.51
N THR A 41 -21.33 15.89 13.25
CA THR A 41 -20.03 16.51 13.59
C THR A 41 -20.14 17.66 14.59
N THR A 42 -21.35 18.14 14.87
CA THR A 42 -21.58 19.24 15.81
C THR A 42 -22.63 18.89 16.87
N THR A 43 -22.54 19.51 18.05
CA THR A 43 -23.55 19.31 19.10
C THR A 43 -24.93 19.86 18.72
N ASN A 44 -25.01 20.85 17.83
CA ASN A 44 -26.28 21.41 17.37
C ASN A 44 -27.05 20.39 16.51
N GLU A 45 -26.36 19.76 15.56
CA GLU A 45 -26.92 18.65 14.76
C GLU A 45 -27.36 17.51 15.68
N LEU A 46 -26.55 17.16 16.68
CA LEU A 46 -26.88 16.11 17.65
C LEU A 46 -28.17 16.43 18.43
N VAL A 47 -28.30 17.66 18.93
CA VAL A 47 -29.49 18.13 19.65
C VAL A 47 -30.72 18.12 18.74
N GLN A 48 -30.58 18.55 17.48
CA GLN A 48 -31.69 18.52 16.52
C GLN A 48 -32.17 17.07 16.30
N GLN A 49 -31.24 16.13 16.06
CA GLN A 49 -31.60 14.72 15.87
C GLN A 49 -32.25 14.08 17.10
N LEU A 50 -31.72 14.37 18.29
CA LEU A 50 -32.27 13.87 19.55
C LEU A 50 -33.66 14.46 19.86
N SER A 51 -33.92 15.72 19.46
CA SER A 51 -35.22 16.35 19.65
C SER A 51 -36.31 15.71 18.78
N HIS A 52 -35.96 15.32 17.55
CA HIS A 52 -36.85 14.56 16.67
C HIS A 52 -37.12 13.14 17.20
N ILE A 53 -36.12 12.49 17.80
CA ILE A 53 -36.31 11.19 18.48
C ILE A 53 -37.31 11.32 19.64
N GLN A 54 -37.20 12.39 20.43
CA GLN A 54 -38.09 12.62 21.57
C GLN A 54 -39.54 12.89 21.14
N GLN A 55 -39.74 13.65 20.05
CA GLN A 55 -41.06 13.91 19.47
C GLN A 55 -41.71 12.64 18.88
N ALA A 56 -40.93 11.73 18.31
CA ALA A 56 -41.42 10.45 17.78
C ALA A 56 -41.85 9.46 18.87
N HIS A 57 -41.51 9.72 20.14
CA HIS A 57 -41.84 8.88 21.29
C HIS A 57 -43.00 9.41 22.15
N SER A 58 -43.64 10.53 21.77
CA SER A 58 -44.84 11.03 22.45
C SER A 58 -46.10 10.29 21.95
N PRO A 59 -46.98 9.78 22.85
CA PRO A 59 -48.26 9.20 22.45
C PRO A 59 -49.18 10.25 21.81
N PRO A 60 -50.02 9.91 20.82
CA PRO A 60 -50.98 10.85 20.26
C PRO A 60 -52.11 11.11 21.27
N ASN A 61 -52.31 12.38 21.65
CA ASN A 61 -53.50 12.82 22.36
C ASN A 61 -54.72 12.67 21.44
N ASN A 62 -55.54 11.66 21.73
CA ASN A 62 -56.81 11.43 21.07
C ASN A 62 -57.87 12.30 21.76
N GLN A 63 -58.27 13.41 21.14
CA GLN A 63 -59.60 13.98 21.32
C GLN A 63 -59.95 14.87 20.11
N ASN A 64 -61.08 14.52 19.47
CA ASN A 64 -61.84 15.23 18.45
C ASN A 64 -61.40 15.09 16.98
N ALA A 65 -61.97 14.10 16.30
CA ALA A 65 -62.42 14.24 14.90
C ALA A 65 -63.59 13.27 14.61
N PRO A 66 -64.74 13.76 14.09
CA PRO A 66 -65.88 12.93 13.72
C PRO A 66 -65.72 12.29 12.34
N SER A 67 -66.44 11.18 12.18
CA SER A 67 -66.64 10.32 11.01
C SER A 67 -66.95 11.03 9.69
N TYR A 68 -66.48 10.50 8.55
CA TYR A 68 -67.30 10.13 7.38
C TYR A 68 -66.53 9.19 6.43
N GLN A 69 -67.29 8.45 5.64
CA GLN A 69 -67.05 7.10 5.12
C GLN A 69 -66.33 7.03 3.74
N ASN A 70 -65.70 5.87 3.49
CA ASN A 70 -65.69 5.04 2.26
C ASN A 70 -65.36 5.70 0.89
N GLN A 71 -64.60 5.12 -0.04
CA GLN A 71 -64.54 3.71 -0.48
C GLN A 71 -63.43 3.52 -1.55
N ASN A 72 -63.02 2.24 -1.74
CA ASN A 72 -62.21 1.64 -2.83
C ASN A 72 -60.68 1.81 -2.71
N ASN A 73 -59.82 0.78 -2.69
CA ASN A 73 -59.89 -0.58 -3.23
C ASN A 73 -59.22 -1.62 -2.30
N GLN A 74 -59.82 -2.81 -2.23
CA GLN A 74 -59.37 -4.05 -1.57
C GLN A 74 -58.19 -4.67 -2.36
N ASN A 75 -57.15 -5.31 -1.80
CA ASN A 75 -57.07 -6.47 -0.89
C ASN A 75 -55.76 -6.37 -0.05
N ARG A 76 -55.72 -6.42 1.30
CA ARG A 76 -55.90 -7.55 2.27
C ARG A 76 -54.98 -8.74 1.99
N ASN A 77 -54.15 -9.31 2.90
CA ASN A 77 -54.07 -9.34 4.37
C ASN A 77 -52.61 -9.74 4.75
N SER A 78 -51.90 -9.10 5.69
CA SER A 78 -52.02 -9.11 7.17
C SER A 78 -51.11 -10.19 7.81
N PHE A 79 -50.19 -9.77 8.69
CA PHE A 79 -50.03 -10.33 10.05
C PHE A 79 -49.05 -9.50 10.92
N ASN A 80 -49.65 -8.95 11.97
CA ASN A 80 -49.20 -8.81 13.36
C ASN A 80 -48.14 -7.79 13.81
N ASN A 81 -48.68 -6.88 14.63
CA ASN A 81 -48.07 -6.16 15.75
C ASN A 81 -47.00 -6.96 16.51
N SER A 82 -45.85 -6.32 16.71
CA SER A 82 -45.07 -6.47 17.93
C SER A 82 -44.24 -5.19 18.14
N SER A 83 -44.61 -4.44 19.17
CA SER A 83 -43.80 -3.36 19.73
C SER A 83 -42.50 -3.97 20.26
N GLY A 84 -41.43 -3.85 19.48
CA GLY A 84 -40.13 -4.46 19.73
C GLY A 84 -39.10 -3.94 18.71
N PRO A 85 -37.80 -4.31 18.83
CA PRO A 85 -36.64 -3.68 18.17
C PRO A 85 -36.69 -3.54 16.63
N ASN A 86 -37.72 -4.08 15.97
CA ASN A 86 -37.99 -3.96 14.54
C ASN A 86 -38.48 -2.57 14.08
N GLN A 87 -39.17 -1.79 14.93
CA GLN A 87 -39.53 -0.41 14.56
C GLN A 87 -38.28 0.49 14.46
N GLN A 88 -37.35 0.34 15.40
CA GLN A 88 -36.08 1.10 15.40
C GLN A 88 -35.24 0.80 14.16
N ASN A 89 -35.13 -0.47 13.74
CA ASN A 89 -34.40 -0.84 12.53
C ASN A 89 -35.01 -0.24 11.25
N ARG A 90 -36.34 -0.20 11.14
CA ARG A 90 -37.03 0.42 9.99
C ARG A 90 -36.83 1.94 9.97
N THR A 91 -36.86 2.58 11.13
CA THR A 91 -36.60 4.02 11.24
C THR A 91 -35.16 4.36 10.85
N VAL A 92 -34.17 3.60 11.33
CA VAL A 92 -32.76 3.79 10.98
C VAL A 92 -32.53 3.54 9.49
N GLN A 93 -33.15 2.51 8.92
CA GLN A 93 -33.06 2.25 7.49
C GLN A 93 -33.67 3.38 6.66
N ASN A 94 -34.85 3.87 7.05
CA ASN A 94 -35.50 5.01 6.40
C ASN A 94 -34.65 6.28 6.48
N TRP A 95 -34.03 6.56 7.63
CA TRP A 95 -33.13 7.70 7.79
C TRP A 95 -31.89 7.55 6.92
N HIS A 96 -31.29 6.37 6.89
CA HIS A 96 -30.14 6.10 6.03
C HIS A 96 -30.51 6.18 4.54
N GLU A 97 -31.71 5.77 4.15
CA GLU A 97 -32.23 5.93 2.77
C GLU A 97 -32.44 7.40 2.42
N LYS A 98 -33.04 8.18 3.33
CA LYS A 98 -33.21 9.63 3.15
C LYS A 98 -31.87 10.34 3.09
N TRP A 99 -30.92 10.00 3.95
CA TRP A 99 -29.55 10.51 3.93
C TRP A 99 -28.85 10.15 2.61
N ARG A 100 -28.93 8.89 2.15
CA ARG A 100 -28.34 8.48 0.87
C ARG A 100 -28.95 9.23 -0.31
N SER A 101 -30.27 9.34 -0.37
CA SER A 101 -30.93 10.07 -1.44
C SER A 101 -30.53 11.54 -1.46
N THR A 102 -30.42 12.17 -0.28
CA THR A 102 -30.03 13.59 -0.15
C THR A 102 -28.54 13.83 -0.44
N HIS A 103 -27.64 12.92 -0.10
CA HIS A 103 -26.18 13.15 -0.20
C HIS A 103 -25.52 12.46 -1.39
N LEU A 104 -26.08 11.33 -1.86
CA LEU A 104 -25.53 10.50 -2.93
C LEU A 104 -26.44 10.45 -4.15
N GLY A 105 -27.68 10.93 -4.05
CA GLY A 105 -28.64 10.90 -5.15
C GLY A 105 -29.22 9.49 -5.38
N PRO A 106 -29.82 9.23 -6.56
CA PRO A 106 -30.35 7.91 -6.88
C PRO A 106 -29.22 6.88 -7.07
N ARG A 107 -29.59 5.60 -7.09
CA ARG A 107 -28.63 4.51 -7.27
C ARG A 107 -28.07 4.43 -8.69
N THR A 108 -28.89 4.78 -9.69
CA THR A 108 -28.61 4.63 -11.12
C THR A 108 -29.28 5.75 -11.92
N GLY A 109 -28.85 5.92 -13.17
CA GLY A 109 -29.48 6.84 -14.14
C GLY A 109 -29.11 8.32 -13.98
N GLN A 110 -29.83 9.19 -14.71
CA GLN A 110 -29.42 10.59 -14.93
C GLN A 110 -29.28 11.43 -13.65
N GLY A 111 -30.07 11.13 -12.62
CA GLY A 111 -29.99 11.85 -11.35
C GLY A 111 -28.63 11.68 -10.63
N VAL A 112 -27.85 10.66 -10.99
CA VAL A 112 -26.48 10.48 -10.48
C VAL A 112 -25.54 11.55 -11.02
N ILE A 113 -25.65 11.86 -12.32
CA ILE A 113 -24.86 12.92 -12.98
C ILE A 113 -25.22 14.29 -12.40
N MET A 114 -26.53 14.54 -12.20
CA MET A 114 -27.00 15.78 -11.56
C MET A 114 -26.41 15.93 -10.17
N LYS A 115 -26.38 14.85 -9.37
CA LYS A 115 -25.80 14.89 -8.03
C LYS A 115 -24.29 15.09 -8.04
N LEU A 116 -23.56 14.51 -9.00
CA LEU A 116 -22.13 14.79 -9.16
C LEU A 116 -21.87 16.26 -9.49
N LYS A 117 -22.66 16.86 -10.39
CA LYS A 117 -22.56 18.28 -10.75
C LYS A 117 -22.86 19.18 -9.55
N GLU A 118 -23.90 18.86 -8.77
CA GLU A 118 -24.25 19.56 -7.53
C GLU A 118 -23.10 19.55 -6.52
N LYS A 119 -22.46 18.39 -6.30
CA LYS A 119 -21.36 18.25 -5.31
C LYS A 119 -20.02 18.82 -5.77
N LYS A 120 -19.91 19.27 -7.03
CA LYS A 120 -18.64 19.71 -7.61
C LYS A 120 -17.99 20.84 -6.80
N GLU A 121 -18.79 21.79 -6.33
CA GLU A 121 -18.30 22.92 -5.52
C GLU A 121 -17.75 22.45 -4.17
N THR A 122 -18.43 21.54 -3.49
CA THR A 122 -17.96 20.95 -2.22
C THR A 122 -16.63 20.21 -2.36
N TYR A 123 -16.38 19.54 -3.49
CA TYR A 123 -15.08 18.92 -3.75
C TYR A 123 -13.98 19.97 -3.99
N ASN A 124 -14.31 21.02 -4.75
CA ASN A 124 -13.37 22.10 -5.04
C ASN A 124 -12.95 22.87 -3.77
N GLU A 125 -13.84 23.07 -2.81
CA GLU A 125 -13.53 23.66 -1.49
C GLU A 125 -12.43 22.87 -0.75
N ASN A 126 -12.34 21.56 -0.98
CA ASN A 126 -11.31 20.70 -0.42
C ASN A 126 -10.07 20.57 -1.33
N GLY A 127 -9.97 21.40 -2.38
CA GLY A 127 -8.89 21.37 -3.36
C GLY A 127 -8.94 20.15 -4.31
N VAL A 128 -10.08 19.45 -4.39
CA VAL A 128 -10.28 18.33 -5.31
C VAL A 128 -11.08 18.78 -6.53
N PHE A 129 -10.51 18.59 -7.71
CA PHE A 129 -11.16 18.97 -8.96
C PHE A 129 -11.83 17.77 -9.62
N ILE A 130 -13.13 17.93 -9.93
CA ILE A 130 -13.93 16.93 -10.62
C ILE A 130 -14.35 17.45 -11.98
N PHE A 131 -13.93 16.75 -13.05
CA PHE A 131 -14.35 17.04 -14.42
C PHE A 131 -15.29 15.94 -14.91
N ILE A 132 -16.41 16.33 -15.50
CA ILE A 132 -17.49 15.42 -15.88
C ILE A 132 -17.78 15.62 -17.37
N GLN A 133 -17.86 14.51 -18.10
CA GLN A 133 -18.38 14.42 -19.45
C GLN A 133 -19.60 13.51 -19.43
N ASP A 134 -20.72 13.97 -20.01
CA ASP A 134 -21.98 13.25 -19.96
C ASP A 134 -22.06 12.13 -21.02
N ASN A 135 -21.52 12.35 -22.23
CA ASN A 135 -21.59 11.39 -23.33
C ASN A 135 -20.27 11.29 -24.14
N PRO A 136 -19.66 10.09 -24.26
CA PRO A 136 -19.86 8.97 -23.33
C PRO A 136 -19.52 9.41 -21.90
N PHE A 137 -20.19 8.78 -20.92
CA PHE A 137 -20.01 9.16 -19.51
C PHE A 137 -18.56 8.92 -19.06
N ALA A 138 -17.93 9.99 -18.58
CA ALA A 138 -16.59 9.96 -17.98
C ALA A 138 -16.47 10.99 -16.86
N VAL A 139 -15.73 10.64 -15.81
CA VAL A 139 -15.39 11.51 -14.68
C VAL A 139 -13.90 11.43 -14.44
N LEU A 140 -13.24 12.58 -14.33
CA LEU A 140 -11.87 12.70 -13.86
C LEU A 140 -11.88 13.28 -12.45
N ILE A 141 -11.16 12.60 -11.55
CA ILE A 141 -10.93 13.01 -10.17
C ILE A 141 -9.44 13.39 -10.04
N LEU A 142 -9.19 14.63 -9.63
CA LEU A 142 -7.84 15.12 -9.31
C LEU A 142 -7.81 15.65 -7.88
N THR A 143 -7.20 14.89 -6.98
CA THR A 143 -6.96 15.33 -5.60
C THR A 143 -5.69 16.18 -5.51
N PRO A 144 -5.45 16.90 -4.39
CA PRO A 144 -4.23 17.67 -4.20
C PRO A 144 -2.94 16.85 -4.39
N ILE A 145 -2.89 15.61 -3.89
CA ILE A 145 -1.75 14.70 -4.14
C ILE A 145 -1.60 14.39 -5.63
N MET A 146 -2.70 14.12 -6.35
CA MET A 146 -2.66 13.77 -7.77
C MET A 146 -2.15 14.91 -8.64
N LEU A 147 -2.56 16.15 -8.34
CA LEU A 147 -2.05 17.34 -9.02
C LEU A 147 -0.55 17.50 -8.83
N ARG A 148 -0.06 17.42 -7.58
CA ARG A 148 1.38 17.50 -7.28
C ARG A 148 2.17 16.33 -7.88
N ALA A 149 1.55 15.16 -8.03
CA ALA A 149 2.22 14.00 -8.62
C ALA A 149 2.60 14.21 -10.09
N HIS A 150 1.94 15.12 -10.81
CA HIS A 150 2.34 15.47 -12.17
C HIS A 150 3.72 16.16 -12.23
N ASP A 151 4.17 16.80 -11.15
CA ASP A 151 5.48 17.46 -11.07
C ASP A 151 6.61 16.48 -10.72
N LEU A 152 6.29 15.21 -10.46
CA LEU A 152 7.31 14.20 -10.17
C LEU A 152 8.22 13.98 -11.40
N PRO A 153 9.55 13.83 -11.21
CA PRO A 153 10.50 13.71 -12.31
C PRO A 153 10.16 12.61 -13.32
N LEU A 154 9.57 11.50 -12.85
CA LEU A 154 9.22 10.33 -13.66
C LEU A 154 7.86 10.44 -14.35
N ALA A 155 7.02 11.43 -14.01
CA ALA A 155 5.71 11.59 -14.60
C ALA A 155 5.77 11.82 -16.12
N LYS A 156 6.85 12.46 -16.61
CA LYS A 156 7.13 12.69 -18.04
C LYS A 156 7.74 11.48 -18.75
N ASP A 157 8.21 10.50 -17.99
CA ASP A 157 8.97 9.36 -18.52
C ASP A 157 8.07 8.13 -18.62
N ILE A 158 7.45 7.74 -17.51
CA ILE A 158 6.69 6.49 -17.41
C ILE A 158 5.41 6.64 -16.58
N VAL A 159 4.30 6.17 -17.15
CA VAL A 159 3.00 6.13 -16.50
C VAL A 159 2.40 4.73 -16.62
N PHE A 160 1.94 4.19 -15.51
CA PHE A 160 1.25 2.92 -15.41
C PHE A 160 -0.25 3.17 -15.48
N VAL A 161 -0.95 2.41 -16.30
CA VAL A 161 -2.39 2.48 -16.47
C VAL A 161 -2.98 1.12 -16.13
N ASP A 162 -4.02 1.12 -15.32
CA ASP A 162 -4.75 -0.09 -14.98
C ASP A 162 -6.18 0.23 -14.59
N SER A 163 -7.05 -0.70 -14.93
CA SER A 163 -8.48 -0.49 -15.02
C SER A 163 -9.21 -1.59 -14.29
N THR A 164 -10.19 -1.21 -13.47
CA THR A 164 -10.97 -2.17 -12.69
C THR A 164 -12.45 -1.84 -12.72
N SER A 165 -13.28 -2.87 -12.81
CA SER A 165 -14.73 -2.74 -12.86
C SER A 165 -15.39 -3.42 -11.66
N SER A 166 -16.72 -3.50 -11.68
CA SER A 166 -17.54 -4.15 -10.64
C SER A 166 -17.42 -3.51 -9.25
N CYS A 167 -17.12 -2.21 -9.21
CA CYS A 167 -16.99 -1.44 -7.97
C CYS A 167 -18.29 -0.75 -7.53
N ASP A 168 -19.31 -0.72 -8.39
CA ASP A 168 -20.61 -0.13 -8.16
C ASP A 168 -21.72 -0.97 -8.86
N PRO A 169 -23.00 -0.57 -8.80
CA PRO A 169 -24.10 -1.30 -9.43
C PRO A 169 -24.06 -1.29 -10.96
N GLU A 170 -23.61 -0.19 -11.58
CA GLU A 170 -23.56 -0.06 -13.05
C GLU A 170 -22.27 -0.61 -13.67
N ASN A 171 -21.35 -1.12 -12.83
CA ASN A 171 -20.06 -1.68 -13.22
C ASN A 171 -19.20 -0.70 -14.04
N HIS A 172 -19.20 0.57 -13.64
CA HIS A 172 -18.29 1.57 -14.20
C HIS A 172 -16.84 1.07 -14.17
N CYS A 173 -16.08 1.47 -15.19
CA CYS A 173 -14.65 1.20 -15.24
C CYS A 173 -13.91 2.32 -14.50
N ILE A 174 -13.07 1.93 -13.53
CA ILE A 174 -12.23 2.84 -12.76
C ILE A 174 -10.79 2.62 -13.20
N THR A 175 -10.18 3.65 -13.79
CA THR A 175 -8.83 3.60 -14.34
C THR A 175 -7.92 4.50 -13.53
N PHE A 176 -6.79 3.95 -13.10
CA PHE A 176 -5.74 4.66 -12.37
C PHE A 176 -4.61 4.99 -13.34
N LEU A 177 -4.17 6.24 -13.35
CA LEU A 177 -2.88 6.63 -13.92
C LEU A 177 -1.91 6.82 -12.77
N LEU A 178 -0.76 6.16 -12.82
CA LEU A 178 0.22 6.13 -11.74
C LEU A 178 1.62 6.41 -12.29
N THR A 179 2.43 7.16 -11.55
CA THR A 179 3.86 7.32 -11.86
C THR A 179 4.71 6.80 -10.70
N PRO A 180 5.91 6.23 -10.96
CA PRO A 180 6.81 5.84 -9.88
C PRO A 180 7.28 7.03 -9.07
N CYS A 181 7.53 6.77 -7.79
CA CYS A 181 8.15 7.72 -6.89
C CYS A 181 8.98 6.96 -5.84
N ALA A 182 9.75 7.70 -5.05
CA ALA A 182 10.55 7.14 -3.95
C ALA A 182 9.72 6.27 -2.97
N ALA A 183 8.44 6.58 -2.76
CA ALA A 183 7.51 5.81 -1.95
C ALA A 183 6.70 4.75 -2.74
N GLY A 184 7.21 4.30 -3.88
CA GLY A 184 6.60 3.31 -4.76
C GLY A 184 5.93 3.96 -5.96
N ALA A 185 4.64 4.27 -5.87
CA ALA A 185 3.89 4.93 -6.94
C ALA A 185 2.88 5.94 -6.39
N ALA A 186 2.69 7.01 -7.14
CA ALA A 186 1.77 8.09 -6.87
C ALA A 186 0.71 8.16 -7.99
N PRO A 187 -0.58 8.35 -7.65
CA PRO A 187 -1.63 8.54 -8.64
C PRO A 187 -1.49 9.91 -9.29
N LEU A 188 -1.61 9.96 -10.61
CA LEU A 188 -1.75 11.18 -11.40
C LEU A 188 -3.23 11.57 -11.59
N GLY A 189 -4.13 10.59 -11.51
CA GLY A 189 -5.56 10.82 -11.62
C GLY A 189 -6.34 9.52 -11.54
N VAL A 190 -7.62 9.63 -11.19
CA VAL A 190 -8.57 8.52 -11.24
C VAL A 190 -9.66 8.87 -12.24
N LEU A 191 -9.84 8.01 -13.23
CA LEU A 191 -10.89 8.10 -14.23
C LEU A 191 -12.00 7.12 -13.90
N ILE A 192 -13.25 7.53 -14.07
CA ILE A 192 -14.41 6.66 -14.02
C ILE A 192 -15.15 6.80 -15.34
N THR A 193 -15.26 5.71 -16.10
CA THR A 193 -15.90 5.71 -17.42
C THR A 193 -17.05 4.70 -17.45
N LYS A 194 -17.98 4.89 -18.39
CA LYS A 194 -19.14 4.00 -18.56
C LYS A 194 -18.76 2.52 -18.74
N GLY A 195 -17.60 2.24 -19.34
CA GLY A 195 -17.13 0.89 -19.59
C GLY A 195 -15.71 0.85 -20.12
N GLN A 196 -15.33 -0.31 -20.67
CA GLN A 196 -13.96 -0.60 -21.14
C GLN A 196 -13.83 -0.52 -22.67
N SER A 197 -14.70 0.24 -23.34
CA SER A 197 -14.58 0.49 -24.79
C SER A 197 -13.51 1.53 -25.09
N GLU A 198 -12.98 1.53 -26.31
CA GLU A 198 -12.01 2.52 -26.77
C GLU A 198 -12.57 3.95 -26.63
N GLU A 199 -13.83 4.15 -27.01
CA GLU A 199 -14.54 5.42 -26.89
C GLU A 199 -14.63 5.89 -25.43
N SER A 200 -14.92 4.96 -24.50
CA SER A 200 -15.01 5.27 -23.06
C SER A 200 -13.66 5.69 -22.49
N TYR A 201 -12.60 4.94 -22.80
CA TYR A 201 -11.24 5.29 -22.38
C TYR A 201 -10.79 6.63 -22.96
N LYS A 202 -11.04 6.85 -24.26
CA LYS A 202 -10.69 8.09 -24.95
C LYS A 202 -11.33 9.29 -24.30
N ALA A 203 -12.61 9.23 -23.93
CA ALA A 203 -13.28 10.29 -23.20
C ALA A 203 -12.61 10.59 -21.85
N GLY A 204 -12.31 9.55 -21.07
CA GLY A 204 -11.59 9.72 -19.80
C GLY A 204 -10.19 10.34 -19.98
N PHE A 205 -9.40 9.86 -20.93
CA PHE A 205 -8.06 10.39 -21.20
C PHE A 205 -8.09 11.84 -21.73
N LEU A 206 -9.08 12.20 -22.55
CA LEU A 206 -9.28 13.57 -23.00
C LEU A 206 -9.58 14.52 -21.83
N LEU A 207 -10.28 14.07 -20.78
CA LEU A 207 -10.47 14.89 -19.59
C LEU A 207 -9.13 15.26 -18.94
N ILE A 208 -8.15 14.35 -18.88
CA ILE A 208 -6.82 14.68 -18.35
C ILE A 208 -6.10 15.65 -19.27
N LYS A 209 -6.03 15.31 -20.56
CA LYS A 209 -5.33 16.12 -21.56
C LYS A 209 -5.81 17.56 -21.61
N ASN A 210 -7.12 17.78 -21.45
CA ASN A 210 -7.73 19.10 -21.60
C ASN A 210 -7.73 19.92 -20.31
N ASN A 211 -7.67 19.28 -19.14
CA ASN A 211 -7.87 19.98 -17.85
C ASN A 211 -6.61 20.05 -16.98
N VAL A 212 -5.54 19.33 -17.31
CA VAL A 212 -4.27 19.39 -16.57
C VAL A 212 -3.23 20.17 -17.39
N GLN A 213 -3.09 21.47 -17.11
CA GLN A 213 -2.26 22.40 -17.90
C GLN A 213 -0.77 21.98 -17.96
N ASN A 214 -0.18 21.58 -16.82
CA ASN A 214 1.22 21.17 -16.72
C ASN A 214 1.37 19.65 -16.56
N ALA A 215 0.53 18.88 -17.25
CA ALA A 215 0.52 17.43 -17.12
C ALA A 215 1.90 16.82 -17.45
N PHE A 216 2.29 15.82 -16.65
CA PHE A 216 3.47 14.98 -16.90
C PHE A 216 4.76 15.81 -16.94
N GLY A 217 5.02 16.57 -15.88
CA GLY A 217 6.19 17.44 -15.74
C GLY A 217 6.22 18.56 -16.78
N GLY A 218 5.05 19.09 -17.16
CA GLY A 218 4.92 20.13 -18.20
C GLY A 218 5.10 19.64 -19.64
N LYS A 219 5.41 18.36 -19.87
CA LYS A 219 5.59 17.79 -21.23
C LYS A 219 4.26 17.58 -21.96
N GLY A 220 3.15 17.48 -21.23
CA GLY A 220 1.81 17.21 -21.78
C GLY A 220 1.56 15.73 -22.13
N PHE A 221 2.61 14.91 -22.18
CA PHE A 221 2.52 13.45 -22.38
C PHE A 221 3.74 12.73 -21.77
N PRO A 222 3.58 11.50 -21.26
CA PRO A 222 4.71 10.68 -20.85
C PRO A 222 5.39 10.03 -22.05
N THR A 223 6.67 9.69 -21.94
CA THR A 223 7.39 8.95 -23.00
C THR A 223 6.79 7.54 -23.18
N ILE A 224 6.44 6.89 -22.06
CA ILE A 224 5.97 5.50 -22.02
C ILE A 224 4.68 5.38 -21.20
N PHE A 225 3.68 4.69 -21.75
CA PHE A 225 2.58 4.13 -20.98
C PHE A 225 2.78 2.61 -20.81
N LEU A 226 2.70 2.11 -19.58
CA LEU A 226 2.66 0.69 -19.29
C LEU A 226 1.22 0.26 -19.00
N THR A 227 0.66 -0.62 -19.83
CA THR A 227 -0.76 -1.00 -19.79
C THR A 227 -0.94 -2.51 -19.60
N ASP A 228 -2.18 -2.93 -19.34
CA ASP A 228 -2.58 -4.32 -19.57
C ASP A 228 -2.74 -4.61 -21.08
N ASN A 229 -2.92 -5.87 -21.45
CA ASN A 229 -3.22 -6.31 -22.81
C ASN A 229 -4.68 -6.02 -23.19
N SER A 230 -5.00 -4.73 -23.33
CA SER A 230 -6.32 -4.22 -23.70
C SER A 230 -6.20 -3.35 -24.96
N ASP A 231 -6.66 -3.88 -26.10
CA ASP A 231 -6.64 -3.16 -27.39
C ASP A 231 -7.39 -1.82 -27.29
N ALA A 232 -8.53 -1.80 -26.59
CA ALA A 232 -9.32 -0.59 -26.37
C ALA A 232 -8.56 0.49 -25.57
N GLU A 233 -7.84 0.09 -24.52
CA GLU A 233 -7.05 1.02 -23.68
C GLU A 233 -5.83 1.55 -24.47
N ILE A 234 -5.14 0.67 -25.18
CA ILE A 234 -3.95 1.01 -26.00
C ILE A 234 -4.32 1.94 -27.15
N ASN A 235 -5.40 1.65 -27.88
CA ASN A 235 -5.84 2.49 -29.00
C ASN A 235 -6.28 3.87 -28.51
N ALA A 236 -7.00 3.93 -27.38
CA ALA A 236 -7.39 5.20 -26.77
C ALA A 236 -6.17 6.04 -26.36
N LEU A 237 -5.14 5.43 -25.74
CA LEU A 237 -3.89 6.12 -25.41
C LEU A 237 -3.18 6.64 -26.65
N LYS A 238 -3.05 5.82 -27.71
CA LYS A 238 -2.44 6.24 -28.98
C LYS A 238 -3.21 7.38 -29.64
N ALA A 239 -4.54 7.37 -29.55
CA ALA A 239 -5.37 8.43 -30.10
C ALA A 239 -5.23 9.75 -29.33
N VAL A 240 -5.07 9.70 -28.00
CA VAL A 240 -4.98 10.90 -27.16
C VAL A 240 -3.55 11.44 -27.07
N TRP A 241 -2.56 10.56 -26.96
CA TRP A 241 -1.13 10.88 -26.85
C TRP A 241 -0.30 10.06 -27.87
N PRO A 242 -0.32 10.44 -29.16
CA PRO A 242 0.35 9.68 -30.22
C PRO A 242 1.88 9.65 -30.10
N ASN A 243 2.45 10.62 -29.38
CA ASN A 243 3.90 10.70 -29.13
C ASN A 243 4.39 9.78 -28.02
N SER A 244 3.48 9.12 -27.29
CA SER A 244 3.80 8.17 -26.23
C SER A 244 3.89 6.75 -26.78
N LYS A 245 4.90 5.99 -26.35
CA LYS A 245 4.99 4.56 -26.64
C LYS A 245 4.12 3.77 -25.66
N SER A 246 3.24 2.90 -26.16
CA SER A 246 2.47 1.98 -25.31
C SER A 246 3.18 0.64 -25.21
N LEU A 247 3.49 0.23 -23.99
CA LEU A 247 4.22 -0.98 -23.65
C LEU A 247 3.33 -1.88 -22.80
N LEU A 248 3.26 -3.17 -23.13
CA LEU A 248 2.51 -4.16 -22.34
C LEU A 248 3.22 -4.54 -21.04
N CYS A 249 2.49 -4.72 -19.95
CA CYS A 249 3.03 -5.31 -18.73
C CYS A 249 3.56 -6.74 -18.96
N ILE A 250 4.84 -7.01 -18.67
CA ILE A 250 5.44 -8.36 -18.83
C ILE A 250 4.67 -9.41 -18.03
N PHE A 251 4.22 -9.09 -16.82
CA PHE A 251 3.45 -10.03 -16.01
C PHE A 251 2.12 -10.40 -16.68
N HIS A 252 1.38 -9.42 -17.21
CA HIS A 252 0.13 -9.69 -17.90
C HIS A 252 0.34 -10.40 -19.23
N VAL A 253 1.41 -10.08 -19.94
CA VAL A 253 1.80 -10.79 -21.17
C VAL A 253 2.09 -12.26 -20.85
N LEU A 254 2.93 -12.54 -19.85
CA LEU A 254 3.22 -13.91 -19.42
C LEU A 254 1.96 -14.63 -18.94
N GLN A 255 1.06 -13.96 -18.22
CA GLN A 255 -0.22 -14.56 -17.85
C GLN A 255 -1.11 -14.85 -19.07
N ALA A 256 -1.18 -13.94 -20.04
CA ALA A 256 -1.95 -14.10 -21.26
C ALA A 256 -1.41 -15.27 -22.09
N VAL A 257 -0.08 -15.34 -22.27
CA VAL A 257 0.61 -16.49 -22.90
C VAL A 257 0.26 -17.78 -22.16
N TRP A 258 0.35 -17.80 -20.83
CA TRP A 258 0.01 -19.01 -20.07
C TRP A 258 -1.46 -19.41 -20.22
N ARG A 259 -2.38 -18.44 -20.26
CA ARG A 259 -3.81 -18.73 -20.49
C ARG A 259 -4.03 -19.26 -21.91
N TRP A 260 -3.37 -18.67 -22.90
CA TRP A 260 -3.45 -19.08 -24.30
C TRP A 260 -2.90 -20.50 -24.51
N LEU A 261 -1.75 -20.84 -23.90
CA LEU A 261 -1.20 -22.20 -23.93
C LEU A 261 -2.15 -23.25 -23.33
N TRP A 262 -3.07 -22.83 -22.47
CA TRP A 262 -4.08 -23.69 -21.83
C TRP A 262 -5.47 -23.61 -22.47
N ASP A 263 -5.67 -22.75 -23.48
CA ASP A 263 -6.94 -22.68 -24.20
C ASP A 263 -7.03 -23.86 -25.17
N GLY A 264 -8.08 -24.67 -25.00
CA GLY A 264 -8.30 -25.87 -25.82
C GLY A 264 -8.44 -25.56 -27.30
N LYS A 265 -8.82 -24.33 -27.68
CA LYS A 265 -8.93 -23.90 -29.08
C LYS A 265 -7.58 -23.89 -29.82
N ASN A 266 -6.47 -23.80 -29.09
CA ASN A 266 -5.15 -23.71 -29.67
C ASN A 266 -4.48 -25.08 -29.89
N ASN A 267 -5.10 -26.19 -29.45
CA ASN A 267 -4.61 -27.55 -29.66
C ASN A 267 -3.16 -27.81 -29.21
N ILE A 268 -2.75 -27.23 -28.07
CA ILE A 268 -1.38 -27.38 -27.54
C ILE A 268 -1.35 -28.50 -26.50
N ASN A 269 -0.48 -29.49 -26.71
CA ASN A 269 -0.31 -30.61 -25.78
C ASN A 269 0.25 -30.13 -24.44
N LYS A 270 -0.09 -30.84 -23.36
CA LYS A 270 0.29 -30.41 -22.00
C LYS A 270 1.81 -30.39 -21.79
N GLU A 271 2.54 -31.32 -22.41
CA GLU A 271 4.00 -31.39 -22.37
C GLU A 271 4.69 -30.18 -23.00
N ASP A 272 4.13 -29.61 -24.06
CA ASP A 272 4.75 -28.52 -24.83
C ASP A 272 4.59 -27.14 -24.16
N ARG A 273 3.58 -26.99 -23.29
CA ARG A 273 3.24 -25.69 -22.68
C ARG A 273 4.38 -25.11 -21.85
N GLN A 274 5.04 -25.92 -21.04
CA GLN A 274 6.12 -25.46 -20.16
C GLN A 274 7.39 -25.07 -20.94
N PRO A 275 7.89 -25.87 -21.90
CA PRO A 275 8.94 -25.47 -22.83
C PRO A 275 8.61 -24.18 -23.60
N MET A 276 7.41 -24.08 -24.18
CA MET A 276 6.98 -22.88 -24.93
C MET A 276 6.98 -21.62 -24.05
N MET A 277 6.46 -21.71 -22.82
CA MET A 277 6.52 -20.61 -21.86
C MET A 277 7.95 -20.25 -21.45
N GLN A 278 8.87 -21.23 -21.38
CA GLN A 278 10.28 -20.95 -21.08
C GLN A 278 10.96 -20.22 -22.24
N SER A 279 10.74 -20.64 -23.48
CA SER A 279 11.26 -19.95 -24.68
C SER A 279 10.73 -18.51 -24.74
N PHE A 280 9.42 -18.34 -24.53
CA PHE A 280 8.80 -17.03 -24.49
C PHE A 280 9.36 -16.12 -23.38
N ARG A 281 9.66 -16.69 -22.20
CA ARG A 281 10.36 -15.96 -21.13
C ARG A 281 11.79 -15.59 -21.51
N LYS A 282 12.56 -16.50 -22.13
CA LYS A 282 13.93 -16.21 -22.58
C LYS A 282 13.94 -15.02 -23.54
N MET A 283 13.00 -14.95 -24.47
CA MET A 283 12.80 -13.80 -25.34
C MET A 283 12.52 -12.52 -24.55
N LEU A 284 11.55 -12.52 -23.63
CA LEU A 284 11.17 -11.30 -22.88
C LEU A 284 12.23 -10.78 -21.91
N TYR A 285 13.08 -11.67 -21.39
CA TYR A 285 14.16 -11.33 -20.47
C TYR A 285 15.54 -11.36 -21.16
N ALA A 286 15.58 -11.39 -22.50
CA ALA A 286 16.82 -11.34 -23.26
C ALA A 286 17.58 -10.05 -22.99
N GLU A 287 18.91 -10.15 -22.88
CA GLU A 287 19.78 -9.08 -22.41
C GLU A 287 20.11 -8.10 -23.55
N THR A 288 20.14 -8.59 -24.79
CA THR A 288 20.35 -7.76 -25.99
C THR A 288 19.20 -7.90 -26.99
N VAL A 289 19.15 -6.94 -27.92
CA VAL A 289 18.20 -6.94 -29.03
C VAL A 289 18.40 -8.20 -29.88
N GLU A 290 19.65 -8.60 -30.10
CA GLU A 290 20.05 -9.76 -30.90
C GLU A 290 19.63 -11.08 -30.23
N GLU A 291 19.85 -11.22 -28.92
CA GLU A 291 19.36 -12.36 -28.15
C GLU A 291 17.84 -12.44 -28.16
N ALA A 292 17.16 -11.28 -28.09
CA ALA A 292 15.72 -11.21 -28.17
C ALA A 292 15.23 -11.64 -29.55
N TYR A 293 15.89 -11.20 -30.63
CA TYR A 293 15.58 -11.60 -32.00
C TYR A 293 15.84 -13.09 -32.25
N ALA A 294 16.97 -13.63 -31.79
CA ALA A 294 17.27 -15.06 -31.90
C ALA A 294 16.25 -15.91 -31.13
N ALA A 295 15.88 -15.50 -29.91
CA ALA A 295 14.83 -16.16 -29.15
C ALA A 295 13.44 -15.95 -29.78
N PHE A 296 13.23 -14.82 -30.46
CA PHE A 296 11.99 -14.51 -31.17
C PHE A 296 11.80 -15.38 -32.40
N GLU A 297 12.84 -15.69 -33.17
CA GLU A 297 12.73 -16.60 -34.32
C GLU A 297 12.27 -18.00 -33.91
N VAL A 298 12.77 -18.49 -32.78
CA VAL A 298 12.32 -19.76 -32.17
C VAL A 298 10.88 -19.66 -31.64
N THR A 299 10.41 -18.46 -31.31
CA THR A 299 9.09 -18.20 -30.70
C THR A 299 8.04 -17.74 -31.74
N LEU A 300 8.43 -17.49 -32.99
CA LEU A 300 7.59 -16.94 -34.06
C LEU A 300 6.41 -17.84 -34.45
N GLU A 301 6.48 -19.14 -34.15
CA GLU A 301 5.34 -20.06 -34.28
C GLU A 301 4.18 -19.75 -33.29
N ILE A 302 4.39 -18.87 -32.31
CA ILE A 302 3.48 -18.63 -31.17
C ILE A 302 2.81 -17.22 -31.21
N GLY A 303 3.24 -16.30 -32.09
CA GLY A 303 2.49 -15.09 -32.46
C GLY A 303 3.21 -13.73 -32.28
N LYS A 304 3.14 -12.88 -33.31
CA LYS A 304 3.88 -11.59 -33.46
C LYS A 304 3.56 -10.48 -32.43
N ARG A 305 2.37 -10.51 -31.81
CA ARG A 305 1.86 -9.38 -31.00
C ARG A 305 2.57 -9.24 -29.64
N TRP A 306 3.20 -10.31 -29.14
CA TRP A 306 3.70 -10.37 -27.77
C TRP A 306 5.14 -9.89 -27.60
N CYS A 307 5.80 -9.58 -28.71
CA CYS A 307 7.17 -9.04 -28.76
C CYS A 307 7.23 -7.58 -28.37
N LEU A 308 6.08 -6.89 -28.37
CA LEU A 308 5.89 -5.55 -27.80
C LEU A 308 6.10 -5.51 -26.28
N ALA A 309 6.32 -6.67 -25.63
CA ALA A 309 6.63 -6.78 -24.22
C ALA A 309 8.14 -6.82 -23.90
N TRP A 310 9.03 -6.96 -24.90
CA TRP A 310 10.49 -6.90 -24.70
C TRP A 310 10.96 -5.46 -24.39
N ARG A 311 12.01 -5.31 -23.58
CA ARG A 311 12.37 -4.05 -22.92
C ARG A 311 13.87 -3.80 -23.00
N ASP A 312 14.24 -2.55 -23.28
CA ASP A 312 15.60 -2.03 -23.13
C ASP A 312 15.73 -1.18 -21.84
N HIS A 313 16.87 -0.51 -21.68
CA HIS A 313 17.20 0.36 -20.54
C HIS A 313 16.24 1.55 -20.36
N THR A 314 15.47 1.94 -21.38
CA THR A 314 14.55 3.09 -21.30
C THR A 314 13.44 2.91 -20.26
N ASN A 315 13.22 1.67 -19.82
CA ASN A 315 12.20 1.29 -18.83
C ASN A 315 12.65 1.42 -17.37
N ARG A 316 13.91 1.81 -17.11
CA ARG A 316 14.49 2.07 -15.78
C ARG A 316 14.22 0.96 -14.74
N GLY A 317 14.24 -0.30 -15.19
CA GLY A 317 14.07 -1.48 -14.33
C GLY A 317 12.61 -1.79 -13.97
N HIS A 318 11.64 -1.04 -14.52
CA HIS A 318 10.22 -1.29 -14.34
C HIS A 318 9.69 -2.30 -15.35
N HIS A 319 9.87 -3.58 -15.01
CA HIS A 319 9.44 -4.69 -15.87
C HIS A 319 7.96 -5.07 -15.69
N THR A 320 7.31 -4.70 -14.57
CA THR A 320 5.97 -5.18 -14.19
C THR A 320 5.03 -4.04 -13.79
N ASN A 321 3.73 -4.21 -14.02
CA ASN A 321 2.67 -3.30 -13.56
C ASN A 321 2.29 -3.52 -12.07
N ASN A 322 3.26 -3.91 -11.23
CA ASN A 322 3.01 -4.20 -9.82
C ASN A 322 2.45 -2.96 -9.08
N PHE A 323 2.85 -1.76 -9.49
CA PHE A 323 2.33 -0.52 -8.91
C PHE A 323 0.83 -0.34 -9.15
N SER A 324 0.33 -0.64 -10.34
CA SER A 324 -1.09 -0.53 -10.60
C SER A 324 -1.89 -1.64 -9.93
N GLU A 325 -1.38 -2.88 -9.93
CA GLU A 325 -2.06 -4.00 -9.30
C GLU A 325 -2.20 -3.76 -7.79
N VAL A 326 -1.12 -3.27 -7.17
CA VAL A 326 -1.14 -2.85 -5.77
C VAL A 326 -2.15 -1.72 -5.55
N SER A 327 -2.23 -0.74 -6.45
CA SER A 327 -3.17 0.38 -6.35
C SER A 327 -4.63 -0.06 -6.47
N VAL A 328 -4.95 -0.92 -7.44
CA VAL A 328 -6.29 -1.52 -7.59
C VAL A 328 -6.65 -2.36 -6.37
N ARG A 329 -5.68 -3.11 -5.81
CA ARG A 329 -5.88 -3.88 -4.58
C ARG A 329 -6.17 -2.97 -3.39
N ILE A 330 -5.36 -1.91 -3.18
CA ILE A 330 -5.58 -0.91 -2.14
C ILE A 330 -6.96 -0.29 -2.28
N PHE A 331 -7.35 0.07 -3.50
CA PHE A 331 -8.66 0.65 -3.75
C PHE A 331 -9.78 -0.33 -3.37
N LYS A 332 -9.70 -1.59 -3.79
CA LYS A 332 -10.71 -2.60 -3.44
C LYS A 332 -10.70 -2.97 -1.96
N GLU A 333 -9.55 -3.04 -1.30
CA GLU A 333 -9.41 -3.52 0.09
C GLU A 333 -9.56 -2.41 1.13
N ASN A 334 -8.85 -1.30 0.94
CA ASN A 334 -8.75 -0.23 1.93
C ASN A 334 -9.82 0.84 1.71
N VAL A 335 -10.10 1.19 0.46
CA VAL A 335 -11.06 2.26 0.13
C VAL A 335 -12.49 1.72 0.11
N LEU A 336 -12.71 0.64 -0.64
CA LEU A 336 -14.02 0.01 -0.80
C LEU A 336 -14.31 -1.12 0.21
N CYS A 337 -13.34 -1.56 1.02
CA CYS A 337 -13.55 -2.64 2.00
C CYS A 337 -14.15 -3.93 1.41
N ARG A 338 -13.80 -4.24 0.15
CA ARG A 338 -14.30 -5.38 -0.64
C ARG A 338 -15.82 -5.37 -0.86
N VAL A 339 -16.49 -4.22 -0.74
CA VAL A 339 -17.91 -4.05 -1.07
C VAL A 339 -18.11 -3.13 -2.27
N LYS A 340 -19.25 -3.27 -2.95
CA LYS A 340 -19.66 -2.33 -4.00
C LYS A 340 -20.09 -1.01 -3.35
N ALA A 341 -19.66 0.09 -3.94
CA ALA A 341 -20.15 1.42 -3.63
C ALA A 341 -21.65 1.52 -3.98
N TYR A 342 -22.35 2.50 -3.39
CA TYR A 342 -23.77 2.69 -3.65
C TYR A 342 -24.03 3.17 -5.09
N ASN A 343 -23.20 4.09 -5.59
CA ASN A 343 -23.19 4.62 -6.95
C ASN A 343 -21.84 5.32 -7.22
N VAL A 344 -21.66 5.93 -8.40
CA VAL A 344 -20.42 6.65 -8.74
C VAL A 344 -20.14 7.87 -7.86
N VAL A 345 -21.17 8.57 -7.34
CA VAL A 345 -20.98 9.67 -6.36
C VAL A 345 -20.21 9.18 -5.14
N SER A 346 -20.56 7.99 -4.66
CA SER A 346 -19.90 7.36 -3.51
C SER A 346 -18.44 7.01 -3.82
N ILE A 347 -18.15 6.58 -5.06
CA ILE A 347 -16.78 6.31 -5.48
C ILE A 347 -15.96 7.60 -5.48
N VAL A 348 -16.51 8.69 -6.03
CA VAL A 348 -15.88 10.01 -6.01
C VAL A 348 -15.60 10.44 -4.56
N ASP A 349 -16.59 10.36 -3.67
CA ASP A 349 -16.42 10.66 -2.23
C ASP A 349 -15.28 9.85 -1.60
N PHE A 350 -15.20 8.55 -1.90
CA PHE A 350 -14.16 7.68 -1.37
C PHE A 350 -12.77 7.99 -1.94
N CYS A 351 -12.67 8.43 -3.20
CA CYS A 351 -11.43 8.91 -3.78
C CYS A 351 -10.96 10.21 -3.09
N CYS A 352 -11.89 11.15 -2.88
CA CYS A 352 -11.59 12.44 -2.25
C CYS A 352 -11.18 12.31 -0.78
N THR A 353 -11.66 11.28 -0.08
CA THR A 353 -11.42 11.09 1.36
C THR A 353 -10.46 9.93 1.61
N LYS A 354 -10.94 8.70 1.53
CA LYS A 354 -10.18 7.50 1.93
C LYS A 354 -8.94 7.24 1.09
N LEU A 355 -9.01 7.44 -0.23
CA LEU A 355 -7.86 7.21 -1.13
C LEU A 355 -6.79 8.29 -0.93
N GLU A 356 -7.20 9.56 -0.86
CA GLU A 356 -6.30 10.68 -0.55
C GLU A 356 -5.62 10.48 0.82
N ASP A 357 -6.38 10.18 1.86
CA ASP A 357 -5.87 9.90 3.21
C ASP A 357 -4.93 8.68 3.25
N TYR A 358 -5.18 7.68 2.41
CA TYR A 358 -4.29 6.53 2.28
C TYR A 358 -2.94 6.95 1.71
N TYR A 359 -2.92 7.66 0.58
CA TYR A 359 -1.67 8.11 -0.05
C TYR A 359 -0.92 9.12 0.82
N ARG A 360 -1.64 10.04 1.48
CA ARG A 360 -1.06 10.97 2.45
C ARG A 360 -0.29 10.23 3.55
N ARG A 361 -0.93 9.24 4.18
CA ARG A 361 -0.27 8.42 5.22
C ARG A 361 0.89 7.60 4.68
N LYS A 362 0.72 6.95 3.53
CA LYS A 362 1.77 6.15 2.89
C LYS A 362 3.03 6.98 2.61
N PHE A 363 2.87 8.20 2.11
CA PHE A 363 3.98 9.10 1.81
C PHE A 363 4.61 9.69 3.08
N GLN A 364 3.81 9.98 4.10
CA GLN A 364 4.33 10.37 5.41
C GLN A 364 5.09 9.23 6.11
N GLU A 365 4.64 7.98 6.00
CA GLU A 365 5.35 6.82 6.54
C GLU A 365 6.72 6.64 5.88
N PHE A 366 6.83 6.91 4.57
CA PHE A 366 8.10 6.92 3.87
C PHE A 366 9.01 8.07 4.34
N SER A 367 8.52 9.31 4.26
CA SER A 367 9.33 10.50 4.56
C SER A 367 9.79 10.57 6.02
N ASN A 368 9.00 10.04 6.96
CA ASN A 368 9.35 9.96 8.38
C ASN A 368 10.09 8.66 8.75
N ASP A 369 10.68 7.95 7.79
CA ASP A 369 11.47 6.73 8.00
C ASP A 369 10.74 5.57 8.74
N ARG A 370 9.41 5.58 8.74
CA ARG A 370 8.60 4.49 9.31
C ARG A 370 8.58 3.24 8.42
N ASN A 371 9.00 3.37 7.17
CA ASN A 371 9.19 2.25 6.24
C ASN A 371 10.69 2.02 5.95
N PRO A 372 11.31 0.98 6.55
CA PRO A 372 12.74 0.75 6.40
C PRO A 372 13.13 0.03 5.09
N THR A 373 12.21 -0.20 4.15
CA THR A 373 12.46 -1.09 3.00
C THR A 373 13.59 -0.58 2.10
N ALA A 374 13.54 0.69 1.69
CA ALA A 374 14.57 1.29 0.82
C ALA A 374 15.93 1.36 1.55
N ARG A 375 15.92 1.79 2.81
CA ARG A 375 17.11 1.86 3.66
C ARG A 375 17.77 0.48 3.85
N LYS A 376 17.00 -0.55 4.20
CA LYS A 376 17.51 -1.93 4.34
C LYS A 376 18.04 -2.48 3.01
N TYR A 377 17.41 -2.15 1.89
CA TYR A 377 17.91 -2.53 0.57
C TYR A 377 19.26 -1.87 0.30
N PHE A 378 19.36 -0.56 0.53
CA PHE A 378 20.60 0.19 0.38
C PHE A 378 21.72 -0.35 1.28
N GLU A 379 21.47 -0.49 2.59
CA GLU A 379 22.43 -1.05 3.55
C GLU A 379 22.90 -2.45 3.14
N LYS A 380 22.00 -3.29 2.60
CA LYS A 380 22.36 -4.61 2.08
C LYS A 380 23.32 -4.50 0.90
N ILE A 381 23.08 -3.60 -0.05
CA ILE A 381 23.97 -3.42 -1.21
C ILE A 381 25.32 -2.86 -0.78
N ILE A 382 25.35 -1.87 0.13
CA ILE A 382 26.61 -1.29 0.63
C ILE A 382 27.48 -2.34 1.31
N LYS A 383 26.91 -3.27 2.09
CA LYS A 383 27.66 -4.41 2.67
C LYS A 383 28.28 -5.33 1.61
N LEU A 384 27.66 -5.43 0.43
CA LEU A 384 28.20 -6.21 -0.68
C LEU A 384 29.29 -5.45 -1.47
N CYS A 385 29.60 -4.21 -1.11
CA CYS A 385 30.59 -3.39 -1.81
C CYS A 385 32.01 -3.54 -1.22
N ASP A 386 32.16 -4.25 -0.10
CA ASP A 386 33.42 -4.32 0.66
C ASP A 386 34.53 -5.13 -0.04
N TYR A 387 34.20 -5.86 -1.12
CA TYR A 387 35.18 -6.63 -1.89
C TYR A 387 36.09 -5.76 -2.77
N ALA A 388 35.67 -4.53 -3.10
CA ALA A 388 36.40 -3.63 -3.99
C ALA A 388 37.00 -2.45 -3.21
N SER A 389 38.21 -2.06 -3.59
CA SER A 389 38.96 -0.93 -3.03
C SER A 389 39.08 0.20 -4.06
N LYS A 390 39.21 1.45 -3.58
CA LYS A 390 39.19 2.65 -4.43
C LYS A 390 40.29 2.66 -5.50
N ASP A 391 41.46 2.13 -5.18
CA ASP A 391 42.64 2.02 -6.05
C ASP A 391 42.43 1.11 -7.28
N LYS A 392 41.43 0.23 -7.25
CA LYS A 392 41.13 -0.71 -8.34
C LYS A 392 40.04 -0.23 -9.28
N ILE A 393 39.57 1.00 -9.09
CA ILE A 393 38.51 1.60 -9.90
C ILE A 393 39.18 2.56 -10.89
N TYR A 394 38.98 2.27 -12.17
CA TYR A 394 39.46 3.12 -13.25
C TYR A 394 38.34 4.08 -13.67
N VAL A 395 38.68 5.33 -13.96
CA VAL A 395 37.72 6.38 -14.32
C VAL A 395 38.17 7.00 -15.65
N GLU A 396 37.27 6.98 -16.63
CA GLU A 396 37.51 7.55 -17.96
C GLU A 396 36.22 8.20 -18.47
N ASN A 397 36.29 9.46 -18.92
CA ASN A 397 35.15 10.19 -19.49
C ASN A 397 33.84 10.13 -18.65
N GLU A 398 33.96 10.29 -17.32
CA GLU A 398 32.85 10.17 -16.35
C GLU A 398 32.23 8.77 -16.20
N GLU A 399 32.79 7.77 -16.87
CA GLU A 399 32.50 6.35 -16.67
C GLU A 399 33.42 5.74 -15.60
N TYR A 400 32.89 4.79 -14.84
CA TYR A 400 33.62 4.13 -13.76
C TYR A 400 33.71 2.63 -14.05
N TYR A 401 34.92 2.11 -14.11
CA TYR A 401 35.20 0.70 -14.35
C TYR A 401 35.48 0.02 -13.03
N VAL A 402 34.56 -0.86 -12.61
CA VAL A 402 34.59 -1.54 -11.32
C VAL A 402 34.86 -3.04 -11.53
N PRO A 403 35.80 -3.66 -10.81
CA PRO A 403 36.11 -5.08 -10.97
C PRO A 403 34.97 -5.99 -10.53
N SER A 404 34.84 -7.13 -11.19
CA SER A 404 33.97 -8.22 -10.75
C SER A 404 34.53 -8.87 -9.48
N GLU A 405 33.61 -9.28 -8.61
CA GLU A 405 33.94 -10.04 -7.39
C GLU A 405 34.41 -11.46 -7.72
N GLU A 406 33.84 -12.07 -8.77
CA GLU A 406 34.11 -13.46 -9.15
C GLU A 406 35.31 -13.59 -10.10
N ASN A 407 35.45 -12.66 -11.06
CA ASN A 407 36.53 -12.66 -12.04
C ASN A 407 37.24 -11.31 -12.06
N LYS A 408 38.41 -11.23 -11.42
CA LYS A 408 39.19 -9.97 -11.29
C LYS A 408 39.68 -9.39 -12.63
N GLN A 409 39.63 -10.15 -13.73
CA GLN A 409 39.97 -9.66 -15.08
C GLN A 409 38.78 -8.99 -15.77
N LEU A 410 37.55 -9.23 -15.29
CA LEU A 410 36.34 -8.63 -15.82
C LEU A 410 36.04 -7.31 -15.10
N MET A 411 35.86 -6.24 -15.87
CA MET A 411 35.47 -4.93 -15.38
C MET A 411 34.06 -4.59 -15.85
N TYR A 412 33.25 -4.03 -14.97
CA TYR A 412 31.93 -3.49 -15.31
C TYR A 412 32.01 -1.99 -15.41
N CYS A 413 31.58 -1.44 -16.55
CA CYS A 413 31.39 -0.01 -16.73
C CYS A 413 30.12 0.43 -15.99
N VAL A 414 30.23 1.49 -15.20
CA VAL A 414 29.16 2.11 -14.45
C VAL A 414 29.06 3.54 -14.92
N GLU A 415 27.86 3.94 -15.34
CA GLU A 415 27.58 5.31 -15.74
C GLU A 415 26.51 5.91 -14.81
N PRO A 416 26.93 6.66 -13.76
CA PRO A 416 26.01 7.16 -12.75
C PRO A 416 24.98 8.16 -13.29
N THR A 417 25.38 8.99 -14.27
CA THR A 417 24.55 10.06 -14.87
C THR A 417 23.24 9.52 -15.46
N ILE A 418 23.29 8.36 -16.13
CA ILE A 418 22.11 7.68 -16.65
C ILE A 418 21.66 6.48 -15.78
N GLY A 419 22.44 6.15 -14.75
CA GLY A 419 22.10 5.18 -13.72
C GLY A 419 22.15 3.73 -14.19
N ILE A 420 23.04 3.39 -15.13
CA ILE A 420 23.23 2.02 -15.63
C ILE A 420 24.59 1.45 -15.21
N CYS A 421 24.72 0.14 -15.34
CA CYS A 421 25.99 -0.56 -15.22
C CYS A 421 25.98 -1.77 -16.15
N SER A 422 27.10 -2.09 -16.80
CA SER A 422 27.19 -3.21 -17.75
C SER A 422 27.03 -4.60 -17.10
N CYS A 423 26.82 -4.68 -15.79
CA CYS A 423 26.49 -5.94 -15.13
C CYS A 423 25.00 -6.31 -15.33
N LYS A 424 24.71 -7.62 -15.26
CA LYS A 424 23.37 -8.20 -15.41
C LYS A 424 22.28 -7.50 -14.58
N VAL A 425 22.62 -6.99 -13.40
CA VAL A 425 21.67 -6.28 -12.53
C VAL A 425 21.47 -4.83 -12.99
N GLY A 426 22.56 -4.13 -13.31
CA GLY A 426 22.57 -2.69 -13.54
C GLY A 426 22.21 -2.27 -14.96
N ILE A 427 22.23 -3.18 -15.94
CA ILE A 427 22.04 -2.85 -17.36
C ILE A 427 20.63 -2.33 -17.64
N HIS A 428 19.65 -2.78 -16.86
CA HIS A 428 18.28 -2.29 -16.92
C HIS A 428 18.03 -1.09 -15.99
N GLY A 429 19.06 -0.51 -15.39
CA GLY A 429 18.95 0.65 -14.50
C GLY A 429 18.64 0.32 -13.03
N LYS A 430 18.76 -0.94 -12.59
CA LYS A 430 18.57 -1.27 -11.17
C LYS A 430 19.86 -1.02 -10.38
N PHE A 431 19.72 -0.44 -9.18
CA PHE A 431 20.87 -0.21 -8.30
C PHE A 431 21.63 -1.48 -7.94
N CYS A 432 22.86 -1.62 -8.45
CA CYS A 432 23.71 -2.80 -8.28
C CYS A 432 24.91 -2.54 -7.33
N LYS A 433 25.65 -3.59 -6.97
CA LYS A 433 26.84 -3.47 -6.11
C LYS A 433 27.93 -2.56 -6.72
N HIS A 434 28.12 -2.58 -8.04
CA HIS A 434 29.10 -1.72 -8.71
C HIS A 434 28.73 -0.23 -8.62
N GLN A 435 27.46 0.10 -8.77
CA GLN A 435 26.95 1.45 -8.51
C GLN A 435 27.09 1.84 -7.03
N GLY A 436 26.89 0.89 -6.11
CA GLY A 436 27.17 1.07 -4.68
C GLY A 436 28.64 1.36 -4.38
N ILE A 437 29.57 0.72 -5.08
CA ILE A 437 31.02 0.97 -4.97
C ILE A 437 31.38 2.38 -5.45
N VAL A 438 30.83 2.80 -6.59
CA VAL A 438 31.03 4.16 -7.11
C VAL A 438 30.50 5.21 -6.13
N TYR A 439 29.30 4.98 -5.56
CA TYR A 439 28.77 5.83 -4.50
C TYR A 439 29.69 5.86 -3.27
N LYS A 440 30.12 4.69 -2.78
CA LYS A 440 30.94 4.56 -1.55
C LYS A 440 32.26 5.34 -1.64
N TYR A 441 32.92 5.35 -2.80
CA TYR A 441 34.27 5.93 -2.93
C TYR A 441 34.34 7.30 -3.62
N PHE A 442 33.31 7.66 -4.41
CA PHE A 442 33.25 8.90 -5.18
C PHE A 442 32.04 9.77 -4.86
N ASN A 443 31.13 9.31 -3.98
CA ASN A 443 29.91 10.00 -3.58
C ASN A 443 29.02 10.43 -4.77
N LYS A 444 29.05 9.68 -5.86
CA LYS A 444 28.22 9.91 -7.05
C LYS A 444 26.89 9.19 -6.90
N ILE A 445 25.81 9.96 -6.94
CA ILE A 445 24.43 9.47 -6.90
C ILE A 445 23.90 9.45 -8.32
N GLY A 446 23.44 8.28 -8.77
CA GLY A 446 22.80 8.15 -10.07
C GLY A 446 21.27 8.30 -10.01
N VAL A 447 20.63 8.45 -11.17
CA VAL A 447 19.17 8.62 -11.28
C VAL A 447 18.34 7.47 -10.69
N ASN A 448 18.90 6.27 -10.63
CA ASN A 448 18.23 5.08 -10.10
C ASN A 448 18.74 4.68 -8.69
N PHE A 449 19.35 5.62 -7.98
CA PHE A 449 19.82 5.40 -6.62
C PHE A 449 18.64 5.06 -5.69
N PRO A 450 18.83 4.20 -4.66
CA PRO A 450 17.76 3.87 -3.74
C PRO A 450 17.25 5.15 -3.06
N PRO A 451 15.93 5.29 -2.87
CA PRO A 451 15.36 6.52 -2.35
C PRO A 451 15.57 6.60 -0.83
N VAL A 452 16.76 6.99 -0.42
CA VAL A 452 17.19 7.07 0.99
C VAL A 452 17.73 8.44 1.35
N THR A 453 17.80 9.37 0.38
CA THR A 453 18.35 10.70 0.59
C THR A 453 17.35 11.60 1.34
N ILE A 454 17.87 12.66 1.97
CA ILE A 454 17.04 13.71 2.59
C ILE A 454 16.14 14.38 1.54
N GLU A 455 16.65 14.56 0.33
CA GLU A 455 15.88 15.12 -0.79
C GLU A 455 14.69 14.22 -1.15
N ASP A 456 14.90 12.90 -1.23
CA ASP A 456 13.79 11.96 -1.50
C ASP A 456 12.69 12.06 -0.44
N LYS A 457 13.09 12.12 0.84
CA LYS A 457 12.14 12.25 1.96
C LYS A 457 11.38 13.56 1.89
N TYR A 458 12.08 14.67 1.65
CA TYR A 458 11.48 15.99 1.54
C TYR A 458 10.52 16.08 0.35
N LEU A 459 10.91 15.60 -0.83
CA LEU A 459 10.06 15.61 -2.03
C LEU A 459 8.79 14.76 -1.84
N ILE A 460 8.90 13.59 -1.21
CA ILE A 460 7.72 12.76 -0.90
C ILE A 460 6.85 13.40 0.19
N ALA A 461 7.44 14.08 1.16
CA ALA A 461 6.67 14.82 2.14
C ALA A 461 5.94 16.02 1.53
N LYS A 462 6.59 16.76 0.61
CA LYS A 462 5.97 17.83 -0.17
C LYS A 462 4.85 17.30 -1.05
N LEU A 463 5.02 16.11 -1.64
CA LEU A 463 3.93 15.43 -2.34
C LEU A 463 2.73 15.16 -1.41
N ALA A 464 2.97 14.73 -0.17
CA ALA A 464 1.91 14.42 0.79
C ALA A 464 1.21 15.65 1.41
N LEU A 465 1.98 16.68 1.73
CA LEU A 465 1.55 17.82 2.56
C LEU A 465 1.38 19.13 1.78
N GLY A 466 1.91 19.21 0.56
CA GLY A 466 2.02 20.46 -0.19
C GLY A 466 2.88 21.48 0.55
N GLU A 467 2.44 22.73 0.57
CA GLU A 467 3.15 23.84 1.22
C GLU A 467 3.21 23.74 2.75
N LYS A 468 2.47 22.80 3.36
CA LYS A 468 2.54 22.53 4.81
C LYS A 468 3.72 21.63 5.18
N VAL A 469 4.59 21.29 4.24
CA VAL A 469 5.75 20.44 4.49
C VAL A 469 6.74 21.16 5.42
N PRO A 470 7.30 20.48 6.44
CA PRO A 470 8.42 20.98 7.21
C PRO A 470 9.64 21.32 6.34
N ASN A 471 10.55 22.14 6.86
CA ASN A 471 11.82 22.42 6.20
C ASN A 471 12.59 21.11 5.93
N LYS A 472 13.36 21.06 4.86
CA LYS A 472 14.23 19.94 4.49
C LYS A 472 15.08 19.43 5.66
N THR A 473 15.57 20.31 6.54
CA THR A 473 16.36 19.94 7.73
C THR A 473 15.60 19.06 8.73
N PHE A 474 14.26 19.09 8.74
CA PHE A 474 13.45 18.20 9.56
C PHE A 474 13.65 16.71 9.21
N TYR A 475 14.02 16.40 7.97
CA TYR A 475 14.21 15.04 7.48
C TYR A 475 15.64 14.51 7.65
N GLU A 476 16.50 15.30 8.28
CA GLU A 476 17.87 14.92 8.63
C GLU A 476 17.91 13.96 9.82
N GLY A 477 18.99 13.19 9.91
CA GLY A 477 19.19 12.29 11.04
C GLY A 477 19.46 13.06 12.33
N LEU A 478 18.95 12.56 13.46
CA LEU A 478 19.17 13.15 14.79
C LEU A 478 20.66 13.23 15.19
N LEU A 479 21.49 12.35 14.61
CA LEU A 479 22.94 12.40 14.75
C LEU A 479 23.52 12.89 13.43
N PRO A 480 24.39 13.92 13.46
CA PRO A 480 25.20 14.26 12.30
C PRO A 480 26.00 13.01 11.94
N THR A 481 25.62 12.37 10.83
CA THR A 481 26.51 11.36 10.27
C THR A 481 27.63 12.18 9.64
N GLU A 482 28.87 12.01 10.09
CA GLU A 482 30.06 12.64 9.47
C GLU A 482 30.33 12.08 8.07
N VAL A 483 29.30 11.89 7.28
CA VAL A 483 29.35 11.83 5.83
C VAL A 483 27.94 12.26 5.41
N VAL A 484 27.86 13.25 4.53
CA VAL A 484 26.77 13.50 3.55
C VAL A 484 26.26 14.96 3.52
N HIS A 485 26.68 15.64 2.45
CA HIS A 485 26.02 16.74 1.71
C HIS A 485 25.94 18.16 2.28
N THR A 486 26.92 18.98 1.90
CA THR A 486 26.66 20.30 1.31
C THR A 486 27.11 20.29 -0.14
N GLN A 487 26.16 20.48 -1.08
CA GLN A 487 26.50 21.15 -2.33
C GLN A 487 26.52 22.63 -1.99
N SER A 488 27.69 23.25 -2.06
CA SER A 488 27.80 24.70 -1.98
C SER A 488 28.34 25.22 -3.32
N PRO A 489 27.69 26.24 -3.91
CA PRO A 489 28.26 26.97 -5.03
C PRO A 489 29.44 27.83 -4.55
N ILE A 490 30.43 27.95 -5.40
CA ILE A 490 31.63 28.77 -5.21
C ILE A 490 31.22 30.23 -4.98
N SER A 491 31.64 30.81 -3.85
CA SER A 491 31.92 32.24 -3.74
C SER A 491 32.98 32.48 -2.67
N HIS A 492 34.02 33.20 -3.06
CA HIS A 492 35.05 33.74 -2.19
C HIS A 492 34.42 34.75 -1.22
N ASP A 493 34.76 34.69 0.06
CA ASP A 493 35.40 35.83 0.73
C ASP A 493 35.92 35.47 2.13
N ILE A 494 37.06 36.10 2.43
CA ILE A 494 37.89 36.01 3.63
C ILE A 494 37.26 36.88 4.73
N HIS A 495 37.19 36.40 5.98
CA HIS A 495 37.63 37.16 7.15
C HIS A 495 37.63 36.33 8.46
N GLN A 496 38.68 36.57 9.24
CA GLN A 496 39.05 36.00 10.53
C GLN A 496 38.33 36.64 11.74
N ASP A 497 38.40 35.90 12.85
CA ASP A 497 38.43 36.32 14.26
C ASP A 497 37.13 36.74 14.98
N SER A 498 36.71 35.98 15.99
CA SER A 498 37.32 36.06 17.34
C SER A 498 36.51 35.31 18.42
N ASN A 499 37.26 34.83 19.41
CA ASN A 499 36.87 34.13 20.64
C ASN A 499 35.62 34.66 21.37
N LYS A 500 34.83 33.73 21.93
CA LYS A 500 34.38 33.80 23.33
C LYS A 500 34.01 32.43 23.90
N LYS A 501 34.82 32.00 24.87
CA LYS A 501 34.57 30.89 25.80
C LYS A 501 33.37 31.24 26.71
N SER A 502 32.49 30.27 26.95
CA SER A 502 31.80 30.12 28.22
C SER A 502 31.57 28.65 28.50
N SER A 503 32.20 28.20 29.57
CA SER A 503 32.18 26.88 30.19
C SER A 503 30.83 26.54 30.80
N THR A 504 30.39 25.29 30.64
CA THR A 504 29.81 24.55 31.77
C THR A 504 30.16 23.08 31.63
N GLU A 505 30.85 22.57 32.64
CA GLU A 505 31.36 21.20 32.75
C GLU A 505 30.25 20.18 32.91
N SER A 506 30.37 19.06 32.21
CA SER A 506 29.85 17.77 32.68
C SER A 506 30.88 16.70 32.35
N MET A 507 31.56 16.23 33.40
CA MET A 507 32.51 15.13 33.39
C MET A 507 31.90 13.85 32.79
N HIS A 508 32.44 13.39 31.67
CA HIS A 508 32.35 11.99 31.27
C HIS A 508 33.73 11.34 31.43
N ILE A 509 33.86 10.52 32.48
CA ILE A 509 34.97 9.58 32.62
C ILE A 509 34.75 8.47 31.59
N VAL A 510 35.56 8.46 30.53
CA VAL A 510 35.66 7.33 29.61
C VAL A 510 36.52 6.26 30.32
N LYS A 511 35.90 5.16 30.76
CA LYS A 511 36.65 3.96 31.13
C LYS A 511 37.05 3.24 29.85
N GLU A 512 38.35 3.02 29.67
CA GLU A 512 38.91 2.16 28.62
C GLU A 512 38.27 0.78 28.69
N HIS A 513 37.73 0.32 27.57
CA HIS A 513 37.03 -0.94 27.44
C HIS A 513 38.04 -2.04 27.12
N ASN A 514 38.36 -2.89 28.11
CA ASN A 514 39.31 -3.99 27.95
C ASN A 514 38.54 -5.33 27.85
N PRO A 515 38.32 -5.87 26.63
CA PRO A 515 37.41 -7.00 26.39
C PRO A 515 37.88 -8.35 26.96
N ASN A 516 39.10 -8.44 27.49
CA ASN A 516 39.62 -9.66 28.12
C ASN A 516 39.20 -9.82 29.60
N LEU A 517 38.86 -8.74 30.31
CA LEU A 517 38.41 -8.84 31.72
C LEU A 517 36.99 -9.44 31.83
N GLU A 518 36.06 -9.09 30.92
CA GLU A 518 34.65 -9.53 31.00
C GLU A 518 34.47 -11.05 30.82
N LYS A 519 35.33 -11.71 30.03
CA LYS A 519 35.23 -13.17 29.81
C LYS A 519 35.58 -13.98 31.06
N GLN A 520 36.53 -13.52 31.85
CA GLN A 520 37.00 -14.23 33.04
C GLN A 520 35.96 -14.13 34.16
N ASP A 521 35.32 -12.97 34.30
CA ASP A 521 34.22 -12.75 35.23
C ASP A 521 32.97 -13.57 34.84
N CYS A 522 32.63 -13.65 33.55
CA CYS A 522 31.50 -14.46 33.07
C CYS A 522 31.66 -15.95 33.37
N LEU A 523 32.89 -16.49 33.26
CA LEU A 523 33.16 -17.90 33.58
C LEU A 523 33.02 -18.16 35.09
N SER A 524 33.47 -17.25 35.94
CA SER A 524 33.31 -17.38 37.40
C SER A 524 31.83 -17.42 37.83
N ILE A 525 30.99 -16.60 37.20
CA ILE A 525 29.54 -16.57 37.46
C ILE A 525 28.88 -17.86 36.98
N LEU A 526 29.31 -18.39 35.84
CA LEU A 526 28.79 -19.66 35.31
C LEU A 526 29.11 -20.84 36.24
N ASP A 527 30.29 -20.86 36.84
CA ASP A 527 30.69 -21.89 37.79
C ASP A 527 29.83 -21.85 39.07
N ASP A 528 29.58 -20.65 39.63
CA ASP A 528 28.69 -20.49 40.80
C ASP A 528 27.25 -20.89 40.49
N ILE A 529 26.74 -20.56 39.29
CA ILE A 529 25.42 -21.01 38.83
C ILE A 529 25.35 -22.54 38.74
N THR A 530 26.40 -23.17 38.19
CA THR A 530 26.47 -24.63 38.03
C THR A 530 26.54 -25.34 39.37
N GLN A 531 27.25 -24.78 40.34
CA GLN A 531 27.33 -25.31 41.69
C GLN A 531 25.99 -25.20 42.44
N LYS A 532 25.29 -24.07 42.32
CA LYS A 532 23.94 -23.88 42.88
C LYS A 532 22.90 -24.81 42.25
N LEU A 533 22.97 -25.03 40.93
CA LEU A 533 22.12 -25.99 40.23
C LEU A 533 22.33 -27.41 40.76
N SER A 534 23.60 -27.84 40.86
CA SER A 534 23.96 -29.17 41.38
C SER A 534 23.47 -29.38 42.82
N ASN A 535 23.70 -28.41 43.71
CA ASN A 535 23.24 -28.47 45.09
C ASN A 535 21.72 -28.57 45.22
N ASN A 536 20.98 -27.85 44.38
CA ASN A 536 19.51 -27.91 44.36
C ASN A 536 18.99 -29.23 43.81
N VAL A 537 19.66 -29.82 42.81
CA VAL A 537 19.30 -31.15 42.30
C VAL A 537 19.55 -32.21 43.37
N ILE A 538 20.64 -32.14 44.12
CA ILE A 538 20.90 -33.04 45.25
C ILE A 538 19.83 -32.86 46.35
N LYS A 539 19.43 -31.62 46.62
CA LYS A 539 18.49 -31.29 47.69
C LYS A 539 17.02 -31.61 47.38
N TYR A 540 16.60 -31.54 46.11
CA TYR A 540 15.19 -31.66 45.70
C TYR A 540 14.97 -32.75 44.62
N GLY A 541 15.90 -33.69 44.49
CA GLY A 541 16.14 -34.50 43.29
C GLY A 541 15.16 -35.63 42.95
N GLU A 542 14.24 -35.99 43.85
CA GLU A 542 13.44 -37.22 43.73
C GLU A 542 12.52 -37.26 42.50
N SER A 543 12.25 -36.13 41.83
CA SER A 543 11.41 -36.07 40.61
C SER A 543 11.95 -35.18 39.48
N THR A 544 13.24 -34.81 39.50
CA THR A 544 13.79 -33.79 38.58
C THR A 544 14.39 -34.30 37.27
N TYR A 545 14.53 -35.62 37.07
CA TYR A 545 15.20 -36.18 35.88
C TYR A 545 14.58 -35.71 34.54
N GLU A 546 13.25 -35.82 34.39
CA GLU A 546 12.58 -35.37 33.17
C GLU A 546 12.69 -33.85 32.94
N ASN A 547 12.70 -33.07 34.01
CA ASN A 547 12.79 -31.62 33.93
C ASN A 547 14.20 -31.16 33.55
N LEU A 548 15.23 -31.86 34.04
CA LEU A 548 16.62 -31.68 33.61
C LEU A 548 16.80 -32.06 32.14
N LEU A 549 16.18 -33.15 31.69
CA LEU A 549 16.21 -33.54 30.28
C LEU A 549 15.52 -32.50 29.38
N LYS A 550 14.38 -31.94 29.82
CA LYS A 550 13.72 -30.82 29.13
C LYS A 550 14.55 -29.54 29.13
N PHE A 551 15.30 -29.27 30.20
CA PHE A 551 16.22 -28.12 30.26
C PHE A 551 17.38 -28.28 29.28
N LYS A 552 18.04 -29.45 29.28
CA LYS A 552 19.08 -29.81 28.29
C LYS A 552 18.59 -29.65 26.85
N ASN A 553 17.44 -30.26 26.53
CA ASN A 553 16.85 -30.17 25.19
C ASN A 553 16.45 -28.74 24.76
N ARG A 554 16.31 -27.79 25.70
CA ARG A 554 16.08 -26.37 25.38
C ARG A 554 17.39 -25.65 25.08
N LEU A 555 18.46 -25.96 25.83
CA LEU A 555 19.80 -25.46 25.56
C LEU A 555 20.30 -25.89 24.17
N ASP A 556 20.09 -27.15 23.80
CA ASP A 556 20.50 -27.71 22.48
C ASP A 556 19.84 -27.01 21.28
N LYS A 557 18.76 -26.24 21.50
CA LYS A 557 18.00 -25.52 20.47
C LYS A 557 18.42 -24.05 20.28
N ILE A 558 19.45 -23.60 21.00
CA ILE A 558 20.00 -22.25 20.90
C ILE A 558 21.04 -22.23 19.78
N HIS A 559 20.85 -21.36 18.79
CA HIS A 559 21.75 -21.26 17.62
C HIS A 559 22.30 -19.84 17.40
N THR A 560 21.92 -18.88 18.25
CA THR A 560 22.29 -17.47 18.12
C THR A 560 22.53 -16.83 19.49
N GLU A 561 23.38 -15.81 19.54
CA GLU A 561 23.73 -15.07 20.76
C GLU A 561 22.49 -14.44 21.43
N GLY A 562 21.59 -13.83 20.65
CA GLY A 562 20.36 -13.23 21.19
C GLY A 562 19.41 -14.25 21.83
N GLN A 563 19.36 -15.48 21.30
CA GLN A 563 18.60 -16.58 21.92
C GLN A 563 19.23 -17.02 23.24
N PHE A 564 20.57 -17.04 23.31
CA PHE A 564 21.29 -17.40 24.53
C PHE A 564 21.05 -16.36 25.65
N ASN A 565 21.17 -15.07 25.35
CA ASN A 565 20.94 -13.99 26.32
C ASN A 565 19.48 -13.97 26.82
N THR A 566 18.51 -14.21 25.93
CA THR A 566 17.09 -14.33 26.31
C THR A 566 16.85 -15.55 27.20
N PHE A 567 17.50 -16.68 26.91
CA PHE A 567 17.39 -17.90 27.70
C PHE A 567 17.92 -17.69 29.13
N LEU A 568 19.06 -17.02 29.28
CA LEU A 568 19.64 -16.67 30.59
C LEU A 568 18.72 -15.74 31.39
N ALA A 569 18.21 -14.68 30.77
CA ALA A 569 17.34 -13.70 31.42
C ALA A 569 15.97 -14.27 31.86
N THR A 570 15.55 -15.40 31.29
CA THR A 570 14.21 -15.98 31.52
C THR A 570 14.25 -17.37 32.14
N ALA A 571 15.44 -17.85 32.54
CA ALA A 571 15.70 -19.19 33.05
C ALA A 571 15.06 -20.32 32.20
N GLY A 572 14.94 -20.10 30.89
CA GLY A 572 14.39 -21.06 29.93
C GLY A 572 12.87 -21.28 29.98
N THR A 573 12.08 -20.39 30.57
CA THR A 573 10.61 -20.55 30.71
C THR A 573 9.90 -20.86 29.38
N SER A 574 8.98 -21.84 29.37
CA SER A 574 8.29 -22.32 28.15
C SER A 574 7.28 -21.34 27.53
N SER A 575 6.99 -20.23 28.22
CA SER A 575 5.99 -19.24 27.83
C SER A 575 6.46 -18.30 26.71
N LEU A 576 7.76 -18.25 26.43
CA LEU A 576 8.35 -17.43 25.38
C LEU A 576 8.93 -18.33 24.28
N SER A 577 8.42 -18.19 23.06
CA SER A 577 8.88 -19.00 21.92
C SER A 577 10.29 -18.55 21.52
N LEU A 578 11.28 -19.46 21.59
CA LEU A 578 12.64 -19.24 21.08
C LEU A 578 12.68 -19.05 19.54
N ARG A 579 11.55 -19.22 18.85
CA ARG A 579 11.34 -18.75 17.49
C ARG A 579 10.67 -17.39 17.54
N HIS A 580 11.44 -16.34 17.31
CA HIS A 580 10.89 -15.04 16.98
C HIS A 580 10.11 -15.18 15.65
N ARG A 581 8.78 -15.16 15.73
CA ARG A 581 7.92 -14.94 14.55
C ARG A 581 7.48 -13.49 14.61
N ASP A 582 7.88 -12.70 13.63
CA ASP A 582 7.62 -11.25 13.49
C ASP A 582 6.14 -10.85 13.33
N VAL A 583 5.18 -11.71 13.67
CA VAL A 583 3.75 -11.38 13.64
C VAL A 583 3.05 -12.12 14.77
N ALA A 584 3.09 -11.56 15.98
CA ALA A 584 2.22 -12.01 17.06
C ALA A 584 0.76 -11.64 16.71
N SER A 585 -0.01 -12.60 16.22
CA SER A 585 -1.44 -12.42 16.00
C SER A 585 -2.16 -12.22 17.34
N ILE A 586 -2.93 -11.13 17.47
CA ILE A 586 -3.76 -10.84 18.65
C ILE A 586 -4.65 -12.06 18.97
N LYS A 587 -4.50 -12.61 20.18
CA LYS A 587 -5.27 -13.76 20.66
C LYS A 587 -6.69 -13.31 21.04
N VAL A 588 -7.68 -14.15 20.73
CA VAL A 588 -9.07 -13.89 21.15
C VAL A 588 -9.23 -14.14 22.65
N GLN A 589 -10.02 -13.29 23.33
CA GLN A 589 -10.31 -13.39 24.77
C GLN A 589 -10.86 -14.78 25.16
N PRO A 590 -10.47 -15.34 26.33
CA PRO A 590 -10.89 -16.67 26.77
C PRO A 590 -12.42 -16.86 26.82
N THR A 591 -13.15 -15.82 27.21
CA THR A 591 -14.61 -15.80 27.27
C THR A 591 -15.26 -15.96 25.88
N THR A 592 -14.62 -15.48 24.82
CA THR A 592 -15.09 -15.70 23.44
C THR A 592 -14.79 -17.11 22.95
N ILE A 593 -13.73 -17.76 23.44
CA ILE A 593 -13.40 -19.15 23.11
C ILE A 593 -14.40 -20.10 23.78
N ALA A 594 -14.78 -19.83 25.02
CA ALA A 594 -15.76 -20.62 25.77
C ALA A 594 -17.16 -20.62 25.12
N ARG A 595 -17.56 -19.51 24.48
CA ARG A 595 -18.85 -19.37 23.78
C ARG A 595 -18.90 -20.03 22.40
N ARG A 596 -17.84 -20.73 21.96
CA ARG A 596 -17.82 -21.41 20.65
C ARG A 596 -18.67 -22.68 20.69
N ARG A 597 -19.49 -22.86 19.66
CA ARG A 597 -20.33 -24.05 19.49
C ARG A 597 -19.47 -25.33 19.36
N PRO A 598 -19.97 -26.48 19.83
CA PRO A 598 -19.34 -27.78 19.56
C PRO A 598 -19.12 -27.97 18.05
N GLY A 599 -17.94 -28.48 17.66
CA GLY A 599 -17.56 -28.68 16.25
C GLY A 599 -16.69 -27.57 15.62
N ILE A 600 -16.49 -26.43 16.30
CA ILE A 600 -15.55 -25.38 15.86
C ILE A 600 -14.26 -25.46 16.67
N THR A 601 -13.10 -25.38 16.01
CA THR A 601 -11.79 -25.44 16.68
C THR A 601 -11.66 -24.35 17.74
N ARG A 602 -11.35 -24.75 18.98
CA ARG A 602 -11.18 -23.85 20.15
C ARG A 602 -9.82 -23.14 20.18
N GLY A 603 -9.19 -22.93 19.03
CA GLY A 603 -7.90 -22.26 18.93
C GLY A 603 -8.01 -20.75 19.13
N SER A 604 -6.94 -20.11 19.62
CA SER A 604 -6.88 -18.66 19.90
C SER A 604 -6.91 -17.74 18.67
N LYS A 605 -7.13 -18.29 17.47
CA LYS A 605 -7.24 -17.55 16.20
C LYS A 605 -8.65 -16.96 16.03
N ARG A 606 -8.71 -15.77 15.42
CA ARG A 606 -9.96 -15.10 15.03
C ARG A 606 -10.62 -15.87 13.87
N LEU A 607 -11.90 -16.19 14.01
CA LEU A 607 -12.70 -16.72 12.91
C LEU A 607 -13.07 -15.58 11.96
N LEU A 608 -12.93 -15.80 10.64
CA LEU A 608 -13.45 -14.86 9.64
C LEU A 608 -14.97 -14.82 9.75
N ALA A 609 -15.55 -13.62 9.78
CA ALA A 609 -17.00 -13.45 9.92
C ALA A 609 -17.74 -14.03 8.69
N GLY A 610 -18.70 -14.91 8.94
CA GLY A 610 -19.52 -15.58 7.94
C GLY A 610 -19.99 -16.94 8.46
N ARG A 611 -21.22 -17.35 8.09
CA ARG A 611 -21.75 -18.69 8.44
C ARG A 611 -20.91 -19.73 7.68
N PRO A 612 -20.24 -20.68 8.36
CA PRO A 612 -19.63 -21.80 7.65
C PRO A 612 -20.73 -22.59 6.94
N ALA A 613 -20.53 -22.93 5.68
CA ALA A 613 -21.43 -23.82 4.96
C ALA A 613 -21.32 -25.22 5.60
N THR A 614 -22.45 -25.90 5.75
CA THR A 614 -22.60 -27.17 6.49
C THR A 614 -21.85 -28.37 5.87
N SER A 615 -21.12 -28.17 4.77
CA SER A 615 -20.45 -29.22 3.98
C SER A 615 -18.99 -28.90 3.61
N ASP A 616 -18.23 -28.25 4.51
CA ASP A 616 -16.85 -27.81 4.24
C ASP A 616 -15.76 -28.92 4.38
N SER A 617 -16.10 -30.21 4.26
CA SER A 617 -15.10 -31.29 4.34
C SER A 617 -14.18 -31.41 3.12
N ASN A 618 -14.56 -30.84 1.96
CA ASN A 618 -13.81 -30.96 0.71
C ASN A 618 -13.71 -29.64 -0.07
N ARG A 619 -13.16 -28.58 0.53
CA ARG A 619 -12.73 -27.44 -0.31
C ARG A 619 -11.47 -27.85 -1.08
N PRO A 620 -11.48 -27.87 -2.42
CA PRO A 620 -10.24 -27.96 -3.18
C PRO A 620 -9.35 -26.81 -2.73
N LYS A 621 -8.09 -27.12 -2.34
CA LYS A 621 -7.11 -26.09 -1.96
C LYS A 621 -7.13 -25.03 -3.05
N LYS A 622 -7.45 -23.78 -2.69
CA LYS A 622 -7.40 -22.67 -3.64
C LYS A 622 -6.02 -22.68 -4.29
N LYS A 623 -6.00 -22.78 -5.63
CA LYS A 623 -4.75 -22.78 -6.38
C LYS A 623 -3.97 -21.51 -6.01
N PRO A 624 -2.66 -21.61 -5.74
CA PRO A 624 -1.87 -20.45 -5.41
C PRO A 624 -1.87 -19.47 -6.59
N ARG A 625 -2.04 -18.18 -6.27
CA ARG A 625 -2.03 -17.07 -7.23
C ARG A 625 -0.59 -16.68 -7.57
N ASN A 626 0.18 -17.63 -8.09
CA ASN A 626 1.57 -17.42 -8.45
C ASN A 626 1.85 -18.08 -9.80
N LEU A 627 2.09 -17.25 -10.81
CA LEU A 627 2.33 -17.71 -12.18
C LEU A 627 3.54 -18.65 -12.26
N LEU A 628 4.63 -18.32 -11.57
CA LEU A 628 5.85 -19.15 -11.59
C LEU A 628 5.61 -20.52 -10.96
N HIS A 629 4.84 -20.59 -9.87
CA HIS A 629 4.42 -21.85 -9.27
C HIS A 629 3.53 -22.66 -10.23
N ASN A 630 2.61 -22.00 -10.93
CA ASN A 630 1.71 -22.66 -11.87
C ASN A 630 2.44 -23.18 -13.11
N ILE A 631 3.43 -22.44 -13.62
CA ILE A 631 4.32 -22.89 -14.69
C ILE A 631 5.15 -24.09 -14.23
N LYS A 632 5.79 -24.01 -13.05
CA LYS A 632 6.61 -25.09 -12.50
C LYS A 632 5.84 -26.40 -12.31
N ASN A 633 4.58 -26.31 -11.90
CA ASN A 633 3.73 -27.46 -11.66
C ASN A 633 2.86 -27.84 -12.86
N CYS A 634 3.02 -27.16 -14.01
CA CYS A 634 2.22 -27.33 -15.22
C CYS A 634 0.70 -27.39 -14.93
N VAL A 635 0.18 -26.35 -14.29
CA VAL A 635 -1.24 -26.20 -13.93
C VAL A 635 -1.82 -24.88 -14.45
N THR A 636 -3.13 -24.88 -14.73
CA THR A 636 -3.86 -23.66 -15.10
C THR A 636 -3.78 -22.57 -14.03
N ASN A 637 -3.75 -21.31 -14.47
CA ASN A 637 -3.90 -20.17 -13.57
C ASN A 637 -5.28 -20.17 -12.88
N ALA A 638 -5.36 -19.54 -11.71
CA ALA A 638 -6.64 -19.23 -11.08
C ALA A 638 -7.45 -18.30 -12.01
N LYS A 639 -8.75 -18.55 -12.16
CA LYS A 639 -9.66 -17.79 -13.05
C LYS A 639 -9.95 -16.33 -12.59
N SER A 640 -9.31 -15.85 -11.53
CA SER A 640 -9.45 -14.47 -11.06
C SER A 640 -8.22 -13.98 -10.29
N HIS A 641 -7.99 -12.67 -10.36
CA HIS A 641 -7.05 -11.92 -9.51
C HIS A 641 -7.34 -12.11 -8.01
#